data_AF-A0A5S4ZQM8-F1
#
_entry.id   AF-A0A5S4ZQM8-F1
#
_cell.length_a   1.000
_cell.length_b   1.000
_cell.length_c   1.000
_cell.angle_alpha   90.00
_cell.angle_beta   90.00
_cell.angle_gamma   90.00
#
_symmetry.space_group_name_H-M   'P 1'
#
loop_
_entity.id
_entity.type
_entity.pdbx_description
1 polymer ?
#
loop_
_entity_poly.entity_id
_entity_poly.type
_entity_poly.pdbx_seq_one_letter_code
_entity_poly.pdbx_strand_id
1 'polypeptide(L)'
;MSEQINFDQIFEGAIEPGKEPKKLFKEAYEGTITALSYAEILLNQAIRTYGKDHPVGYPDTAYYLPVIRCLSGEEIKTLGDMVPVLNRMRNAVKEEKTFANARKWGEATWYAADIIEAIRYIKNTPENPLHVAPWTGFIGDPVVRQYGTKMVDWTIPGEAVILGRAKDSKSAKKIVDSLMAKGLMLFLCDEIIEQLLEEGVKLGVDYIAYPLGNFTQVVHAANYALRAGMMFGGIKPGDYDAQRDYQRRRVLAFILYLGEHDMVKTAAAMGAINVGFPVITDQELPEDKQIKDWFISEPDYDKIVQTCLEVRGIKITTVDIDVPITVGPAFEGESIRKKDMYVEFGGTKTPGFELVRMGDDTIEDGKIELVGPDIDTVAEGGRMPLGIVVDVYGRKMQEDFEPVLERRIHYFTNYGEGLWHVAQRDIMWVRISKDAYAKGFRLKHIGEILYAKFKSEFSSIVDRIAVTIYSDEQKVLEMREVAREYYKRRDDRLKELRDEKVDTFYSCTLCQSFAPTHVCVIAPERVGLCGAVSWLDAKAAYEINPHGANQPIPKEGVIDDVKGQWKSFNEFTYNNSQRNIEAVNFYTIMEYPMTSCGCFECILAMVPECNGFMVVNREHGGMTPSGMTFSTLAGTIGGGAQMPGFMG
;
A
#
# COMPACT_ATOMS: atom_id res chain seq x y z
N MET A 1 9.00 11.19 -31.40
CA MET A 1 10.11 10.33 -31.87
C MET A 1 10.60 9.58 -30.64
N SER A 2 10.11 8.36 -30.42
CA SER A 2 10.51 7.54 -29.27
C SER A 2 11.92 7.02 -29.51
N GLU A 3 12.87 7.38 -28.66
CA GLU A 3 14.14 6.65 -28.58
C GLU A 3 13.83 5.15 -28.44
N GLN A 4 14.49 4.32 -29.23
CA GLN A 4 14.32 2.88 -29.17
C GLN A 4 14.83 2.42 -27.80
N ILE A 5 13.94 1.91 -26.94
CA ILE A 5 14.29 1.45 -25.59
C ILE A 5 15.26 0.27 -25.73
N ASN A 6 16.54 0.50 -25.43
CA ASN A 6 17.54 -0.58 -25.39
C ASN A 6 17.73 -1.05 -23.94
N PHE A 7 16.76 -1.82 -23.44
CA PHE A 7 16.71 -2.23 -22.04
C PHE A 7 17.96 -3.01 -21.61
N ASP A 8 18.53 -3.83 -22.49
CA ASP A 8 19.65 -4.71 -22.14
C ASP A 8 20.96 -3.95 -21.81
N GLN A 9 21.04 -2.64 -22.08
CA GLN A 9 22.17 -1.79 -21.68
C GLN A 9 22.42 -1.79 -20.18
N ILE A 10 21.40 -2.03 -19.36
CA ILE A 10 21.55 -2.06 -17.89
C ILE A 10 22.45 -3.22 -17.41
N PHE A 11 22.66 -4.24 -18.25
CA PHE A 11 23.50 -5.40 -17.94
C PHE A 11 24.93 -5.28 -18.47
N GLU A 12 25.23 -4.22 -19.24
CA GLU A 12 26.56 -4.02 -19.80
C GLU A 12 27.60 -3.81 -18.68
N GLY A 13 28.75 -4.48 -18.80
CA GLY A 13 29.82 -4.41 -17.80
C GLY A 13 29.59 -5.22 -16.51
N ALA A 14 28.45 -5.93 -16.38
CA ALA A 14 28.18 -6.79 -15.23
C ALA A 14 29.11 -8.03 -15.16
N ILE A 15 29.67 -8.44 -16.30
CA ILE A 15 30.58 -9.59 -16.40
C ILE A 15 31.83 -9.14 -17.13
N GLU A 16 32.97 -9.29 -16.46
CA GLU A 16 34.28 -9.06 -17.09
C GLU A 16 34.57 -10.17 -18.11
N PRO A 17 35.04 -9.82 -19.33
CA PRO A 17 35.41 -10.82 -20.34
C PRO A 17 36.39 -11.87 -19.78
N GLY A 18 36.07 -13.15 -19.92
CA GLY A 18 36.87 -14.26 -19.40
C GLY A 18 36.57 -14.67 -17.95
N LYS A 19 35.70 -13.93 -17.25
CA LYS A 19 35.17 -14.28 -15.92
C LYS A 19 33.69 -14.65 -15.96
N GLU A 20 33.24 -15.28 -17.04
CA GLU A 20 31.84 -15.68 -17.15
C GLU A 20 31.50 -16.74 -16.08
N PRO A 21 30.40 -16.57 -15.31
CA PRO A 21 30.03 -17.47 -14.23
C PRO A 21 29.35 -18.74 -14.80
N LYS A 22 30.16 -19.56 -15.46
CA LYS A 22 29.70 -20.73 -16.23
C LYS A 22 28.97 -21.77 -15.37
N LYS A 23 29.31 -21.89 -14.07
CA LYS A 23 28.60 -22.80 -13.16
C LYS A 23 27.20 -22.30 -12.85
N LEU A 24 27.04 -21.01 -12.57
CA LEU A 24 25.72 -20.40 -12.37
C LEU A 24 24.85 -20.53 -13.62
N PHE A 25 25.42 -20.26 -14.81
CA PHE A 25 24.68 -20.44 -16.06
C PHE A 25 24.29 -21.90 -16.30
N LYS A 26 25.17 -22.85 -16.00
CA LYS A 26 24.83 -24.27 -16.10
C LYS A 26 23.67 -24.63 -15.17
N GLU A 27 23.72 -24.18 -13.93
CA GLU A 27 22.69 -24.41 -12.92
C GLU A 27 21.33 -23.81 -13.36
N ALA A 28 21.31 -22.55 -13.80
CA ALA A 28 20.10 -21.91 -14.31
C ALA A 28 19.53 -22.63 -15.54
N TYR A 29 20.39 -23.09 -16.46
CA TYR A 29 19.98 -23.87 -17.62
C TYR A 29 19.28 -25.18 -17.22
N GLU A 30 19.90 -25.96 -16.34
CA GLU A 30 19.35 -27.23 -15.85
C GLU A 30 18.02 -27.03 -15.10
N GLY A 31 17.92 -25.96 -14.32
CA GLY A 31 16.69 -25.53 -13.66
C GLY A 31 15.57 -25.18 -14.64
N THR A 32 15.86 -24.42 -15.70
CA THR A 32 14.88 -24.06 -16.73
C THR A 32 14.38 -25.27 -17.50
N ILE A 33 15.27 -26.20 -17.87
CA ILE A 33 14.85 -27.47 -18.50
C ILE A 33 13.91 -28.23 -17.56
N THR A 34 14.26 -28.32 -16.28
CA THR A 34 13.44 -29.00 -15.27
C THR A 34 12.06 -28.35 -15.16
N ALA A 35 11.98 -27.03 -15.04
CA ALA A 35 10.72 -26.30 -14.92
C ALA A 35 9.83 -26.47 -16.16
N LEU A 36 10.39 -26.31 -17.37
CA LEU A 36 9.64 -26.44 -18.63
C LEU A 36 9.16 -27.87 -18.88
N SER A 37 9.97 -28.88 -18.56
CA SER A 37 9.57 -30.28 -18.68
C SER A 37 8.48 -30.62 -17.67
N TYR A 38 8.59 -30.14 -16.44
CA TYR A 38 7.58 -30.36 -15.41
C TYR A 38 6.24 -29.69 -15.76
N ALA A 39 6.27 -28.44 -16.22
CA ALA A 39 5.08 -27.73 -16.70
C ALA A 39 4.40 -28.47 -17.86
N GLU A 40 5.16 -29.03 -18.81
CA GLU A 40 4.58 -29.81 -19.90
C GLU A 40 3.90 -31.09 -19.41
N ILE A 41 4.54 -31.83 -18.50
CA ILE A 41 3.97 -33.05 -17.94
C ILE A 41 2.63 -32.73 -17.26
N LEU A 42 2.60 -31.69 -16.43
CA LEU A 42 1.38 -31.28 -15.74
C LEU A 42 0.31 -30.75 -16.70
N LEU A 43 0.68 -29.94 -17.69
CA LEU A 43 -0.25 -29.41 -18.69
C LEU A 43 -0.87 -30.53 -19.53
N ASN A 44 -0.05 -31.45 -20.03
CA ASN A 44 -0.54 -32.59 -20.81
C ASN A 44 -1.43 -33.50 -19.96
N GLN A 45 -1.09 -33.71 -18.69
CA GLN A 45 -1.93 -34.47 -17.76
C GLN A 45 -3.27 -33.77 -17.53
N ALA A 46 -3.27 -32.46 -17.27
CA ALA A 46 -4.48 -31.67 -17.08
C ALA A 46 -5.36 -31.69 -18.35
N ILE A 47 -4.79 -31.54 -19.54
CA ILE A 47 -5.52 -31.63 -20.81
C ILE A 47 -6.14 -33.01 -21.01
N ARG A 48 -5.44 -34.09 -20.64
CA ARG A 48 -5.99 -35.45 -20.71
C ARG A 48 -7.15 -35.66 -19.72
N THR A 49 -7.08 -35.05 -18.55
CA THR A 49 -8.10 -35.19 -17.51
C THR A 49 -9.33 -34.33 -17.76
N TYR A 50 -9.14 -33.08 -18.19
CA TYR A 50 -10.20 -32.06 -18.24
C TYR A 50 -10.59 -31.64 -19.66
N GLY A 51 -9.78 -31.96 -20.68
CA GLY A 51 -9.96 -31.52 -22.06
C GLY A 51 -9.24 -30.19 -22.36
N LYS A 52 -8.98 -29.92 -23.65
CA LYS A 52 -8.29 -28.69 -24.09
C LYS A 52 -9.09 -27.42 -23.82
N ASP A 53 -10.41 -27.50 -23.96
CA ASP A 53 -11.31 -26.35 -23.84
C ASP A 53 -11.68 -26.03 -22.38
N HIS A 54 -11.12 -26.77 -21.40
CA HIS A 54 -11.39 -26.51 -19.99
C HIS A 54 -10.86 -25.12 -19.61
N PRO A 55 -11.69 -24.26 -18.97
CA PRO A 55 -11.26 -22.94 -18.52
C PRO A 55 -10.11 -23.02 -17.52
N VAL A 56 -9.23 -22.03 -17.55
CA VAL A 56 -8.11 -21.91 -16.60
C VAL A 56 -7.81 -20.44 -16.34
N GLY A 57 -7.43 -20.12 -15.11
CA GLY A 57 -7.12 -18.75 -14.71
C GLY A 57 -7.00 -18.61 -13.20
N TYR A 58 -6.62 -17.42 -12.77
CA TYR A 58 -6.59 -17.04 -11.37
C TYR A 58 -7.90 -16.33 -10.95
N PRO A 59 -8.27 -16.39 -9.67
CA PRO A 59 -9.38 -15.60 -9.16
C PRO A 59 -9.04 -14.10 -9.19
N ASP A 60 -10.07 -13.26 -9.29
CA ASP A 60 -10.00 -11.81 -9.09
C ASP A 60 -8.92 -11.10 -9.92
N THR A 61 -8.74 -11.49 -11.18
CA THR A 61 -7.83 -10.79 -12.10
C THR A 61 -8.42 -10.56 -13.50
N ALA A 62 -8.17 -9.38 -14.05
CA ALA A 62 -8.47 -9.03 -15.44
C ALA A 62 -7.28 -9.30 -16.39
N TYR A 63 -6.16 -9.83 -15.85
CA TYR A 63 -4.90 -9.97 -16.59
C TYR A 63 -4.56 -11.42 -16.95
N TYR A 64 -5.55 -12.32 -16.96
CA TYR A 64 -5.40 -13.72 -17.35
C TYR A 64 -4.31 -14.40 -16.52
N LEU A 65 -3.26 -14.93 -17.17
CA LEU A 65 -2.01 -15.33 -16.54
C LEU A 65 -1.02 -14.18 -16.65
N PRO A 66 -0.79 -13.40 -15.57
CA PRO A 66 -0.23 -12.07 -15.76
C PRO A 66 1.22 -12.04 -16.22
N VAL A 67 2.02 -13.08 -15.99
CA VAL A 67 3.39 -13.14 -16.56
C VAL A 67 3.30 -13.19 -18.07
N ILE A 68 2.50 -14.12 -18.59
CA ILE A 68 2.31 -14.36 -20.03
C ILE A 68 1.66 -13.14 -20.69
N ARG A 69 0.58 -12.63 -20.08
CA ARG A 69 -0.13 -11.46 -20.58
C ARG A 69 0.78 -10.24 -20.63
N CYS A 70 1.60 -10.01 -19.61
CA CYS A 70 2.50 -8.86 -19.56
C CYS A 70 3.58 -8.95 -20.64
N LEU A 71 4.31 -10.06 -20.69
CA LEU A 71 5.54 -10.17 -21.48
C LEU A 71 5.30 -10.55 -22.95
N SER A 72 4.27 -11.34 -23.27
CA SER A 72 3.98 -11.76 -24.66
C SER A 72 2.56 -11.44 -25.14
N GLY A 73 1.67 -10.99 -24.25
CA GLY A 73 0.40 -10.37 -24.64
C GLY A 73 -0.79 -11.31 -24.75
N GLU A 74 -0.62 -12.63 -24.60
CA GLU A 74 -1.70 -13.60 -24.80
C GLU A 74 -2.77 -13.56 -23.71
N GLU A 75 -4.01 -13.82 -24.12
CA GLU A 75 -5.17 -13.96 -23.24
C GLU A 75 -5.47 -15.45 -23.01
N ILE A 76 -4.70 -16.08 -22.13
CA ILE A 76 -4.89 -17.50 -21.79
C ILE A 76 -6.22 -17.67 -21.06
N LYS A 77 -7.16 -18.41 -21.69
CA LYS A 77 -8.50 -18.68 -21.13
C LYS A 77 -8.73 -20.16 -20.90
N THR A 78 -8.04 -21.03 -21.63
CA THR A 78 -8.20 -22.48 -21.59
C THR A 78 -6.86 -23.20 -21.47
N LEU A 79 -6.89 -24.48 -21.06
CA LEU A 79 -5.70 -25.33 -21.04
C LEU A 79 -5.03 -25.44 -22.42
N GLY A 80 -5.81 -25.45 -23.50
CA GLY A 80 -5.31 -25.51 -24.87
C GLY A 80 -4.43 -24.31 -25.26
N ASP A 81 -4.76 -23.11 -24.74
CA ASP A 81 -4.05 -21.86 -25.04
C ASP A 81 -2.61 -21.85 -24.50
N MET A 82 -2.33 -22.63 -23.45
CA MET A 82 -1.01 -22.72 -22.83
C MET A 82 0.00 -23.50 -23.68
N VAL A 83 -0.47 -24.43 -24.54
CA VAL A 83 0.41 -25.35 -25.28
C VAL A 83 1.33 -24.63 -26.27
N PRO A 84 0.85 -23.72 -27.15
CA PRO A 84 1.72 -22.97 -28.04
C PRO A 84 2.72 -22.08 -27.29
N VAL A 85 2.31 -21.49 -26.16
CA VAL A 85 3.17 -20.63 -25.34
C VAL A 85 4.31 -21.42 -24.71
N LEU A 86 4.01 -22.56 -24.08
CA LEU A 86 5.03 -23.40 -23.47
C LEU A 86 6.02 -23.95 -24.51
N ASN A 87 5.53 -24.36 -25.69
CA ASN A 87 6.38 -24.80 -26.79
C ASN A 87 7.29 -23.68 -27.32
N ARG A 88 6.77 -22.43 -27.41
CA ARG A 88 7.60 -21.28 -27.79
C ARG A 88 8.73 -21.05 -26.78
N MET A 89 8.43 -21.08 -25.49
CA MET A 89 9.45 -20.91 -24.45
C MET A 89 10.51 -22.01 -24.52
N ARG A 90 10.10 -23.26 -24.71
CA ARG A 90 11.01 -24.39 -24.91
C ARG A 90 11.92 -24.21 -26.12
N ASN A 91 11.35 -23.85 -27.26
CA ASN A 91 12.12 -23.68 -28.51
C ASN A 91 13.06 -22.47 -28.46
N ALA A 92 12.80 -21.50 -27.59
CA ALA A 92 13.65 -20.33 -27.39
C ALA A 92 14.87 -20.61 -26.48
N VAL A 93 14.90 -21.74 -25.76
CA VAL A 93 16.03 -22.13 -24.91
C VAL A 93 17.24 -22.50 -25.78
N LYS A 94 18.27 -21.65 -25.74
CA LYS A 94 19.58 -21.91 -26.35
C LYS A 94 20.52 -22.52 -25.32
N GLU A 95 21.40 -23.46 -25.71
CA GLU A 95 22.33 -24.13 -24.77
C GLU A 95 23.57 -23.29 -24.40
N GLU A 96 23.84 -22.24 -25.19
CA GLU A 96 25.04 -21.41 -25.04
C GLU A 96 24.98 -20.62 -23.72
N LYS A 97 26.03 -20.79 -22.89
CA LYS A 97 26.10 -20.26 -21.52
C LYS A 97 26.55 -18.80 -21.49
N THR A 98 25.66 -17.92 -21.91
CA THR A 98 25.82 -16.47 -21.87
C THR A 98 24.83 -15.84 -20.90
N PHE A 99 25.13 -14.62 -20.45
CA PHE A 99 24.22 -13.90 -19.54
C PHE A 99 22.88 -13.57 -20.19
N ALA A 100 22.89 -13.20 -21.48
CA ALA A 100 21.66 -12.93 -22.23
C ALA A 100 20.75 -14.17 -22.28
N ASN A 101 21.33 -15.36 -22.55
CA ASN A 101 20.55 -16.59 -22.55
C ASN A 101 20.10 -16.97 -21.14
N ALA A 102 20.93 -16.77 -20.10
CA ALA A 102 20.53 -17.02 -18.71
C ALA A 102 19.29 -16.23 -18.28
N ARG A 103 19.22 -14.95 -18.65
CA ARG A 103 18.02 -14.12 -18.40
C ARG A 103 16.79 -14.65 -19.15
N LYS A 104 16.95 -15.08 -20.41
CA LYS A 104 15.85 -15.69 -21.20
C LYS A 104 15.43 -17.07 -20.67
N TRP A 105 16.34 -17.86 -20.12
CA TRP A 105 16.01 -19.10 -19.44
C TRP A 105 15.17 -18.83 -18.20
N GLY A 106 15.53 -17.81 -17.42
CA GLY A 106 14.75 -17.39 -16.27
C GLY A 106 13.35 -16.87 -16.61
N GLU A 107 13.21 -16.12 -17.71
CA GLU A 107 11.90 -15.77 -18.27
C GLU A 107 11.08 -17.04 -18.58
N ALA A 108 11.66 -18.01 -19.28
CA ALA A 108 10.99 -19.27 -19.58
C ALA A 108 10.58 -20.05 -18.31
N THR A 109 11.39 -19.97 -17.24
CA THR A 109 11.05 -20.53 -15.92
C THR A 109 9.84 -19.84 -15.30
N TRP A 110 9.72 -18.51 -15.40
CA TRP A 110 8.53 -17.79 -14.93
C TRP A 110 7.27 -18.18 -15.69
N TYR A 111 7.36 -18.35 -17.03
CA TYR A 111 6.25 -18.86 -17.83
C TYR A 111 5.84 -20.27 -17.40
N ALA A 112 6.81 -21.15 -17.15
CA ALA A 112 6.55 -22.50 -16.66
C ALA A 112 5.85 -22.47 -15.28
N ALA A 113 6.34 -21.65 -14.34
CA ALA A 113 5.76 -21.53 -13.01
C ALA A 113 4.34 -20.95 -13.04
N ASP A 114 4.07 -19.94 -13.87
CA ASP A 114 2.73 -19.34 -14.01
C ASP A 114 1.71 -20.33 -14.61
N ILE A 115 2.17 -21.19 -15.54
CA ILE A 115 1.36 -22.31 -16.07
C ILE A 115 1.09 -23.37 -14.99
N ILE A 116 2.12 -23.76 -14.22
CA ILE A 116 2.00 -24.75 -13.15
C ILE A 116 1.01 -24.29 -12.09
N GLU A 117 1.12 -23.04 -11.63
CA GLU A 117 0.19 -22.47 -10.66
C GLU A 117 -1.23 -22.34 -11.24
N ALA A 118 -1.40 -21.86 -12.47
CA ALA A 118 -2.71 -21.81 -13.12
C ALA A 118 -3.40 -23.19 -13.18
N ILE A 119 -2.65 -24.26 -13.44
CA ILE A 119 -3.16 -25.64 -13.38
C ILE A 119 -3.55 -26.04 -11.96
N ARG A 120 -2.76 -25.68 -10.94
CA ARG A 120 -3.10 -25.93 -9.53
C ARG A 120 -4.42 -25.26 -9.15
N TYR A 121 -4.62 -24.02 -9.62
CA TYR A 121 -5.81 -23.21 -9.38
C TYR A 121 -7.11 -23.75 -9.99
N ILE A 122 -7.06 -24.74 -10.90
CA ILE A 122 -8.26 -25.47 -11.35
C ILE A 122 -9.02 -26.11 -10.18
N LYS A 123 -8.30 -26.49 -9.12
CA LYS A 123 -8.88 -27.11 -7.91
C LYS A 123 -9.28 -26.09 -6.84
N ASN A 124 -9.03 -24.80 -7.06
CA ASN A 124 -9.35 -23.74 -6.11
C ASN A 124 -10.84 -23.39 -6.20
N THR A 125 -11.61 -23.69 -5.16
CA THR A 125 -13.02 -23.25 -5.06
C THR A 125 -13.24 -22.50 -3.75
N PRO A 126 -14.28 -21.66 -3.63
CA PRO A 126 -14.61 -21.00 -2.37
C PRO A 126 -14.78 -21.98 -1.20
N GLU A 127 -15.27 -23.19 -1.45
CA GLU A 127 -15.47 -24.24 -0.45
C GLU A 127 -14.18 -25.01 -0.12
N ASN A 128 -13.21 -25.01 -1.02
CA ASN A 128 -11.93 -25.69 -0.87
C ASN A 128 -10.80 -24.81 -1.42
N PRO A 129 -10.47 -23.71 -0.72
CA PRO A 129 -9.43 -22.80 -1.17
C PRO A 129 -8.06 -23.48 -1.05
N LEU A 130 -7.18 -23.23 -2.02
CA LEU A 130 -5.80 -23.75 -1.98
C LEU A 130 -4.98 -23.18 -0.82
N HIS A 131 -5.35 -21.98 -0.37
CA HIS A 131 -4.66 -21.24 0.68
C HIS A 131 -5.65 -20.72 1.71
N VAL A 132 -5.23 -20.75 2.97
CA VAL A 132 -5.96 -20.15 4.09
C VAL A 132 -5.08 -19.07 4.70
N ALA A 133 -5.70 -18.00 5.20
CA ALA A 133 -4.98 -16.91 5.82
C ALA A 133 -4.04 -17.44 6.94
N PRO A 134 -2.80 -16.94 7.03
CA PRO A 134 -2.29 -15.75 6.34
C PRO A 134 -1.76 -15.98 4.91
N TRP A 135 -1.65 -17.23 4.42
CA TRP A 135 -1.17 -17.53 3.06
C TRP A 135 -2.04 -16.92 1.97
N THR A 136 -1.40 -16.36 0.95
CA THR A 136 -2.09 -15.68 -0.14
C THR A 136 -2.21 -16.54 -1.39
N GLY A 137 -1.16 -17.29 -1.75
CA GLY A 137 -1.01 -17.75 -3.13
C GLY A 137 -1.04 -16.57 -4.11
N PHE A 138 -1.80 -16.70 -5.19
CA PHE A 138 -2.14 -15.63 -6.11
C PHE A 138 -2.85 -14.48 -5.39
N ILE A 139 -2.28 -13.29 -5.50
CA ILE A 139 -2.83 -12.07 -4.93
C ILE A 139 -3.71 -11.38 -5.98
N GLY A 140 -5.01 -11.20 -5.71
CA GLY A 140 -5.97 -10.61 -6.65
C GLY A 140 -5.69 -9.16 -7.02
N ASP A 141 -6.21 -8.73 -8.17
CA ASP A 141 -6.11 -7.35 -8.67
C ASP A 141 -6.60 -6.28 -7.68
N PRO A 142 -7.67 -6.50 -6.86
CA PRO A 142 -8.07 -5.51 -5.87
C PRO A 142 -6.95 -5.15 -4.87
N VAL A 143 -6.15 -6.14 -4.46
CA VAL A 143 -5.00 -5.94 -3.55
C VAL A 143 -3.87 -5.23 -4.28
N VAL A 144 -3.59 -5.59 -5.55
CA VAL A 144 -2.61 -4.87 -6.38
C VAL A 144 -3.02 -3.41 -6.53
N ARG A 145 -4.32 -3.11 -6.70
CA ARG A 145 -4.81 -1.73 -6.82
C ARG A 145 -4.77 -0.96 -5.51
N GLN A 146 -5.02 -1.63 -4.39
CA GLN A 146 -4.99 -1.03 -3.05
C GLN A 146 -3.57 -0.57 -2.66
N TYR A 147 -2.55 -1.40 -2.91
CA TYR A 147 -1.18 -1.12 -2.47
C TYR A 147 -0.21 -0.79 -3.60
N GLY A 148 -0.51 -1.16 -4.84
CA GLY A 148 0.38 -0.96 -5.98
C GLY A 148 0.52 0.50 -6.43
N THR A 149 -0.44 1.37 -6.09
CA THR A 149 -0.26 2.82 -6.20
C THR A 149 0.85 3.31 -5.27
N LYS A 150 0.92 2.78 -4.05
CA LYS A 150 1.96 3.09 -3.06
C LYS A 150 3.37 2.67 -3.52
N MET A 151 3.48 1.66 -4.40
CA MET A 151 4.76 1.26 -5.01
C MET A 151 5.26 2.29 -6.03
N VAL A 152 4.35 2.91 -6.79
CA VAL A 152 4.72 3.80 -7.90
C VAL A 152 4.85 5.26 -7.49
N ASP A 153 4.22 5.66 -6.37
CA ASP A 153 4.39 6.97 -5.73
C ASP A 153 5.47 6.98 -4.62
N TRP A 154 6.09 5.83 -4.36
CA TRP A 154 7.21 5.62 -3.45
C TRP A 154 6.89 5.82 -1.96
N THR A 155 5.60 5.81 -1.60
CA THR A 155 5.17 5.64 -0.20
C THR A 155 5.66 4.30 0.34
N ILE A 156 5.63 3.26 -0.48
CA ILE A 156 6.38 2.02 -0.29
C ILE A 156 7.70 2.20 -1.06
N PRO A 157 8.85 2.26 -0.38
CA PRO A 157 10.13 2.61 -1.02
C PRO A 157 10.71 1.48 -1.87
N GLY A 158 10.17 0.26 -1.79
CA GLY A 158 10.53 -0.87 -2.63
C GLY A 158 9.96 -2.19 -2.13
N GLU A 159 10.32 -3.27 -2.82
CA GLU A 159 9.79 -4.60 -2.58
C GLU A 159 10.92 -5.61 -2.31
N ALA A 160 10.74 -6.46 -1.29
CA ALA A 160 11.65 -7.57 -1.01
C ALA A 160 10.94 -8.90 -1.30
N VAL A 161 11.45 -9.64 -2.28
CA VAL A 161 11.02 -11.03 -2.51
C VAL A 161 12.00 -11.94 -1.80
N ILE A 162 11.59 -12.52 -0.68
CA ILE A 162 12.42 -13.41 0.14
C ILE A 162 12.00 -14.85 -0.15
N LEU A 163 12.93 -15.66 -0.65
CA LEU A 163 12.69 -17.08 -0.93
C LEU A 163 13.73 -17.98 -0.25
N GLY A 164 13.29 -19.19 0.11
CA GLY A 164 14.11 -20.20 0.78
C GLY A 164 14.02 -20.10 2.30
N ARG A 165 15.15 -20.33 2.97
CA ARG A 165 15.22 -20.50 4.42
C ARG A 165 16.38 -19.69 5.01
N ALA A 166 16.08 -18.81 5.96
CA ALA A 166 17.12 -18.11 6.71
C ALA A 166 17.90 -19.07 7.60
N LYS A 167 19.14 -18.69 7.99
CA LYS A 167 19.99 -19.48 8.88
C LYS A 167 19.30 -19.87 10.20
N ASP A 168 18.45 -19.00 10.74
CA ASP A 168 17.60 -19.24 11.91
C ASP A 168 16.41 -18.26 11.93
N SER A 169 15.41 -18.57 12.76
CA SER A 169 14.15 -17.84 12.89
C SER A 169 14.31 -16.41 13.41
N LYS A 170 15.20 -16.20 14.38
CA LYS A 170 15.48 -14.88 14.96
C LYS A 170 16.14 -13.97 13.94
N SER A 171 17.05 -14.53 13.15
CA SER A 171 17.69 -13.83 12.03
C SER A 171 16.68 -13.48 10.93
N ALA A 172 15.75 -14.40 10.61
CA ALA A 172 14.62 -14.11 9.71
C ALA A 172 13.79 -12.94 10.23
N LYS A 173 13.38 -13.00 11.50
CA LYS A 173 12.62 -11.94 12.18
C LYS A 173 13.34 -10.60 12.09
N LYS A 174 14.63 -10.56 12.43
CA LYS A 174 15.45 -9.34 12.39
C LYS A 174 15.48 -8.70 11.00
N ILE A 175 15.65 -9.50 9.94
CA ILE A 175 15.63 -9.00 8.55
C ILE A 175 14.26 -8.41 8.23
N VAL A 176 13.19 -9.15 8.50
CA VAL A 176 11.83 -8.75 8.14
C VAL A 176 11.35 -7.54 8.93
N ASP A 177 11.59 -7.48 10.24
CA ASP A 177 11.31 -6.30 11.06
C ASP A 177 12.01 -5.07 10.50
N SER A 178 13.28 -5.20 10.10
CA SER A 178 14.05 -4.10 9.50
C SER A 178 13.44 -3.61 8.18
N LEU A 179 13.01 -4.54 7.31
CA LEU A 179 12.38 -4.20 6.03
C LEU A 179 10.99 -3.57 6.22
N MET A 180 10.18 -4.09 7.14
CA MET A 180 8.85 -3.56 7.47
C MET A 180 8.94 -2.17 8.12
N ALA A 181 9.89 -1.96 9.04
CA ALA A 181 10.15 -0.64 9.64
C ALA A 181 10.58 0.39 8.60
N LYS A 182 11.29 -0.06 7.56
CA LYS A 182 11.65 0.75 6.39
C LYS A 182 10.49 0.89 5.38
N GLY A 183 9.33 0.29 5.64
CA GLY A 183 8.12 0.40 4.84
C GLY A 183 8.10 -0.45 3.56
N LEU A 184 9.02 -1.41 3.39
CA LEU A 184 9.04 -2.26 2.20
C LEU A 184 7.87 -3.24 2.18
N MET A 185 7.36 -3.50 0.97
CA MET A 185 6.41 -4.57 0.72
C MET A 185 7.16 -5.90 0.59
N LEU A 186 6.66 -6.96 1.22
CA LEU A 186 7.33 -8.25 1.28
C LEU A 186 6.56 -9.33 0.52
N PHE A 187 7.28 -10.17 -0.20
CA PHE A 187 6.77 -11.41 -0.78
C PHE A 187 7.62 -12.55 -0.24
N LEU A 188 7.00 -13.47 0.49
CA LEU A 188 7.70 -14.52 1.22
C LEU A 188 7.37 -15.87 0.57
N CYS A 189 8.38 -16.70 0.34
CA CYS A 189 8.21 -18.02 -0.24
C CYS A 189 9.14 -19.04 0.41
N ASP A 190 8.64 -20.25 0.62
CA ASP A 190 9.32 -21.35 1.32
C ASP A 190 9.43 -21.17 2.85
N GLU A 191 10.35 -21.87 3.49
CA GLU A 191 10.43 -22.04 4.96
C GLU A 191 10.63 -20.73 5.73
N ILE A 192 11.02 -19.65 5.07
CA ILE A 192 11.06 -18.31 5.66
C ILE A 192 9.69 -17.92 6.24
N ILE A 193 8.58 -18.38 5.66
CA ILE A 193 7.23 -18.08 6.15
C ILE A 193 7.03 -18.69 7.54
N GLU A 194 7.29 -19.98 7.69
CA GLU A 194 7.16 -20.69 8.96
C GLU A 194 8.13 -20.14 10.01
N GLN A 195 9.34 -19.74 9.62
CA GLN A 195 10.32 -19.09 10.50
C GLN A 195 9.85 -17.75 11.07
N LEU A 196 9.04 -17.01 10.31
CA LEU A 196 8.48 -15.73 10.76
C LEU A 196 7.23 -15.94 11.63
N LEU A 197 6.40 -16.92 11.28
CA LEU A 197 5.22 -17.28 12.05
C LEU A 197 5.58 -17.83 13.45
N GLU A 198 6.65 -18.62 13.58
CA GLU A 198 7.10 -19.12 14.88
C GLU A 198 7.63 -18.00 15.81
N GLU A 199 8.16 -16.92 15.25
CA GLU A 199 8.61 -15.72 15.98
C GLU A 199 7.49 -14.68 16.18
N GLY A 200 6.24 -15.02 15.80
CA GLY A 200 5.07 -14.16 16.00
C GLY A 200 5.03 -12.91 15.12
N VAL A 201 5.73 -12.90 13.98
CA VAL A 201 5.67 -11.79 13.02
C VAL A 201 4.28 -11.73 12.39
N LYS A 202 3.69 -10.53 12.37
CA LYS A 202 2.39 -10.29 11.73
C LYS A 202 2.56 -10.27 10.21
N LEU A 203 2.02 -11.30 9.54
CA LEU A 203 2.04 -11.44 8.08
C LEU A 203 0.62 -11.41 7.51
N GLY A 204 0.48 -11.08 6.24
CA GLY A 204 -0.77 -11.08 5.50
C GLY A 204 -0.98 -9.81 4.68
N VAL A 205 -2.15 -9.76 4.02
CA VAL A 205 -2.50 -8.67 3.09
C VAL A 205 -2.50 -7.30 3.75
N ASP A 206 -3.00 -7.21 4.99
CA ASP A 206 -3.11 -5.95 5.73
C ASP A 206 -1.75 -5.38 6.15
N TYR A 207 -0.72 -6.23 6.24
CA TYR A 207 0.63 -5.87 6.64
C TYR A 207 1.58 -5.67 5.46
N ILE A 208 1.06 -5.70 4.22
CA ILE A 208 1.85 -5.66 2.96
C ILE A 208 3.03 -6.66 2.97
N ALA A 209 2.86 -7.78 3.66
CA ALA A 209 3.84 -8.85 3.79
C ALA A 209 3.17 -10.18 3.44
N TYR A 210 3.31 -10.61 2.19
CA TYR A 210 2.51 -11.67 1.58
C TYR A 210 3.22 -13.03 1.64
N PRO A 211 2.77 -13.97 2.49
CA PRO A 211 3.25 -15.35 2.46
C PRO A 211 2.62 -16.12 1.29
N LEU A 212 3.37 -16.25 0.20
CA LEU A 212 2.89 -16.80 -1.07
C LEU A 212 2.67 -18.31 -1.02
N GLY A 213 3.48 -19.03 -0.24
CA GLY A 213 3.55 -20.49 -0.21
C GLY A 213 4.95 -20.99 -0.58
N ASN A 214 5.07 -22.09 -1.31
CA ASN A 214 6.34 -22.75 -1.57
C ASN A 214 6.64 -22.89 -3.07
N PHE A 215 7.91 -23.08 -3.40
CA PHE A 215 8.36 -23.51 -4.73
C PHE A 215 7.87 -22.61 -5.87
N THR A 216 6.94 -23.08 -6.71
CA THR A 216 6.43 -22.32 -7.87
C THR A 216 5.61 -21.11 -7.49
N GLN A 217 5.11 -21.03 -6.25
CA GLN A 217 4.26 -19.94 -5.77
C GLN A 217 5.02 -18.61 -5.66
N VAL A 218 6.37 -18.62 -5.72
CA VAL A 218 7.18 -17.40 -5.87
C VAL A 218 6.81 -16.61 -7.13
N VAL A 219 6.25 -17.25 -8.16
CA VAL A 219 5.76 -16.58 -9.38
C VAL A 219 4.65 -15.58 -9.09
N HIS A 220 3.96 -15.70 -7.95
CA HIS A 220 2.94 -14.73 -7.54
C HIS A 220 3.54 -13.36 -7.17
N ALA A 221 4.82 -13.28 -6.76
CA ALA A 221 5.53 -12.00 -6.67
C ALA A 221 5.75 -11.39 -8.07
N ALA A 222 6.20 -12.21 -9.02
CA ALA A 222 6.44 -11.76 -10.40
C ALA A 222 5.13 -11.30 -11.07
N ASN A 223 4.07 -12.08 -10.97
CA ASN A 223 2.80 -11.75 -11.59
C ASN A 223 2.10 -10.55 -10.91
N TYR A 224 2.36 -10.29 -9.62
CA TYR A 224 1.95 -9.07 -8.92
C TYR A 224 2.69 -7.84 -9.51
N ALA A 225 4.02 -7.87 -9.55
CA ALA A 225 4.83 -6.78 -10.10
C ALA A 225 4.50 -6.49 -11.57
N LEU A 226 4.38 -7.53 -12.39
CA LEU A 226 4.08 -7.41 -13.83
C LEU A 226 2.71 -6.80 -14.13
N ARG A 227 1.75 -6.92 -13.20
CA ARG A 227 0.46 -6.22 -13.31
C ARG A 227 0.57 -4.72 -13.11
N ALA A 228 1.53 -4.22 -12.32
CA ALA A 228 1.68 -2.78 -12.07
C ALA A 228 1.93 -1.98 -13.36
N GLY A 229 2.75 -2.49 -14.29
CA GLY A 229 3.01 -1.84 -15.59
C GLY A 229 1.78 -1.75 -16.49
N MET A 230 0.95 -2.80 -16.49
CA MET A 230 -0.31 -2.80 -17.24
C MET A 230 -1.41 -1.97 -16.55
N MET A 231 -1.53 -2.05 -15.23
CA MET A 231 -2.57 -1.40 -14.44
C MET A 231 -2.36 0.10 -14.30
N PHE A 232 -1.15 0.52 -13.92
CA PHE A 232 -0.83 1.92 -13.57
C PHE A 232 -0.02 2.59 -14.67
N GLY A 233 0.92 1.87 -15.28
CA GLY A 233 1.69 2.37 -16.41
C GLY A 233 0.89 2.46 -17.71
N GLY A 234 -0.27 1.77 -17.79
CA GLY A 234 -1.08 1.69 -19.00
C GLY A 234 -0.33 1.05 -20.18
N ILE A 235 0.76 0.31 -19.91
CA ILE A 235 1.61 -0.27 -20.94
C ILE A 235 0.86 -1.43 -21.58
N LYS A 236 0.87 -1.45 -22.92
CA LYS A 236 0.18 -2.47 -23.69
C LYS A 236 0.73 -3.87 -23.33
N PRO A 237 -0.15 -4.85 -23.06
CA PRO A 237 0.27 -6.25 -22.89
C PRO A 237 1.06 -6.75 -24.10
N GLY A 238 2.20 -7.40 -23.87
CA GLY A 238 3.11 -7.89 -24.91
C GLY A 238 4.12 -6.85 -25.45
N ASP A 239 4.08 -5.60 -24.97
CA ASP A 239 5.13 -4.61 -25.24
C ASP A 239 6.36 -4.89 -24.34
N TYR A 240 7.11 -5.91 -24.72
CA TYR A 240 8.10 -6.59 -23.88
C TYR A 240 9.13 -5.64 -23.24
N ASP A 241 9.78 -4.78 -24.02
CA ASP A 241 10.83 -3.90 -23.50
C ASP A 241 10.25 -2.71 -22.71
N ALA A 242 9.07 -2.21 -23.08
CA ALA A 242 8.39 -1.17 -22.29
C ALA A 242 7.98 -1.69 -20.91
N GLN A 243 7.47 -2.94 -20.84
CA GLN A 243 7.15 -3.57 -19.55
C GLN A 243 8.39 -3.72 -18.69
N ARG A 244 9.50 -4.21 -19.25
CA ARG A 244 10.78 -4.36 -18.52
C ARG A 244 11.31 -3.00 -18.03
N ASP A 245 11.30 -1.97 -18.87
CA ASP A 245 11.71 -0.60 -18.48
C ASP A 245 10.88 -0.10 -17.29
N TYR A 246 9.57 -0.30 -17.34
CA TYR A 246 8.68 0.07 -16.24
C TYR A 246 9.03 -0.66 -14.95
N GLN A 247 9.22 -1.98 -15.01
CA GLN A 247 9.62 -2.76 -13.84
C GLN A 247 10.92 -2.22 -13.25
N ARG A 248 11.97 -2.06 -14.07
CA ARG A 248 13.26 -1.55 -13.61
C ARG A 248 13.17 -0.16 -12.98
N ARG A 249 12.35 0.73 -13.51
CA ARG A 249 12.28 2.14 -13.08
C ARG A 249 11.31 2.42 -11.94
N ARG A 250 10.21 1.66 -11.86
CA ARG A 250 9.07 1.98 -10.98
C ARG A 250 8.82 0.93 -9.91
N VAL A 251 9.14 -0.33 -10.16
CA VAL A 251 9.00 -1.40 -9.17
C VAL A 251 10.38 -1.69 -8.60
N LEU A 252 10.66 -1.16 -7.42
CA LEU A 252 11.98 -1.26 -6.80
C LEU A 252 12.18 -2.59 -6.07
N ALA A 253 11.98 -3.69 -6.78
CA ALA A 253 12.09 -5.02 -6.23
C ALA A 253 13.54 -5.53 -6.24
N PHE A 254 13.91 -6.27 -5.20
CA PHE A 254 15.08 -7.14 -5.17
C PHE A 254 14.69 -8.52 -4.65
N ILE A 255 15.53 -9.51 -4.97
CA ILE A 255 15.36 -10.90 -4.52
C ILE A 255 16.37 -11.18 -3.41
N LEU A 256 15.88 -11.64 -2.26
CA LEU A 256 16.69 -12.14 -1.16
C LEU A 256 16.59 -13.66 -1.11
N TYR A 257 17.59 -14.34 -1.67
CA TYR A 257 17.62 -15.79 -1.80
C TYR A 257 18.40 -16.42 -0.64
N LEU A 258 17.68 -16.96 0.36
CA LEU A 258 18.26 -17.46 1.61
C LEU A 258 18.37 -19.00 1.63
N GLY A 259 19.48 -19.49 2.17
CA GLY A 259 19.70 -20.91 2.40
C GLY A 259 20.20 -21.68 1.17
N GLU A 260 20.10 -23.00 1.22
CA GLU A 260 20.67 -23.88 0.18
C GLU A 260 20.07 -23.58 -1.21
N HIS A 261 20.95 -23.47 -2.21
CA HIS A 261 20.54 -23.20 -3.58
C HIS A 261 20.00 -24.46 -4.27
N ASP A 262 18.94 -24.31 -5.05
CA ASP A 262 18.46 -25.30 -5.99
C ASP A 262 18.32 -24.70 -7.39
N MET A 263 18.53 -25.53 -8.40
CA MET A 263 18.60 -25.08 -9.79
C MET A 263 17.31 -24.40 -10.28
N VAL A 264 16.13 -24.78 -9.78
CA VAL A 264 14.85 -24.21 -10.23
C VAL A 264 14.66 -22.81 -9.65
N LYS A 265 14.98 -22.62 -8.36
CA LYS A 265 15.00 -21.29 -7.73
C LYS A 265 16.06 -20.39 -8.35
N THR A 266 17.27 -20.89 -8.61
CA THR A 266 18.32 -20.16 -9.34
C THR A 266 17.84 -19.72 -10.74
N ALA A 267 17.14 -20.60 -11.46
CA ALA A 267 16.55 -20.24 -12.74
C ALA A 267 15.43 -19.18 -12.61
N ALA A 268 14.56 -19.29 -11.61
CA ALA A 268 13.52 -18.28 -11.34
C ALA A 268 14.13 -16.91 -10.98
N ALA A 269 15.25 -16.90 -10.25
CA ALA A 269 15.99 -15.69 -9.91
C ALA A 269 16.57 -15.00 -11.17
N MET A 270 17.00 -15.76 -12.19
CA MET A 270 17.38 -15.18 -13.49
C MET A 270 16.21 -14.50 -14.20
N GLY A 271 14.96 -14.92 -13.95
CA GLY A 271 13.76 -14.25 -14.44
C GLY A 271 13.59 -12.87 -13.81
N ALA A 272 13.90 -12.74 -12.51
CA ALA A 272 13.90 -11.46 -11.81
C ALA A 272 14.97 -10.52 -12.39
N ILE A 273 16.17 -11.04 -12.63
CA ILE A 273 17.25 -10.29 -13.29
C ILE A 273 16.81 -9.82 -14.68
N ASN A 274 16.12 -10.67 -15.45
CA ASN A 274 15.66 -10.32 -16.80
C ASN A 274 14.76 -9.08 -16.86
N VAL A 275 13.98 -8.83 -15.79
CA VAL A 275 13.12 -7.63 -15.65
C VAL A 275 13.75 -6.52 -14.81
N GLY A 276 15.04 -6.66 -14.44
CA GLY A 276 15.82 -5.60 -13.82
C GLY A 276 15.88 -5.64 -12.29
N PHE A 277 15.58 -6.78 -11.67
CA PHE A 277 15.67 -6.97 -10.21
C PHE A 277 16.94 -7.75 -9.85
N PRO A 278 17.81 -7.20 -8.97
CA PRO A 278 19.02 -7.89 -8.53
C PRO A 278 18.68 -9.00 -7.53
N VAL A 279 19.59 -9.97 -7.42
CA VAL A 279 19.50 -11.12 -6.52
C VAL A 279 20.66 -11.05 -5.54
N ILE A 280 20.34 -11.11 -4.25
CA ILE A 280 21.28 -11.14 -3.15
C ILE A 280 21.04 -12.46 -2.41
N THR A 281 22.10 -13.18 -2.08
CA THR A 281 22.02 -14.43 -1.31
C THR A 281 22.92 -14.40 -0.10
N ASP A 282 22.53 -15.14 0.95
CA ASP A 282 23.35 -15.35 2.13
C ASP A 282 24.40 -16.46 1.97
N GLN A 283 24.33 -17.24 0.89
CA GLN A 283 25.31 -18.28 0.61
C GLN A 283 26.62 -17.66 0.16
N GLU A 284 27.74 -18.17 0.69
CA GLU A 284 29.06 -17.86 0.15
C GLU A 284 29.19 -18.46 -1.26
N LEU A 285 29.50 -17.60 -2.24
CA LEU A 285 29.59 -18.00 -3.63
C LEU A 285 31.02 -17.86 -4.17
N PRO A 286 31.55 -18.85 -4.91
CA PRO A 286 32.77 -18.66 -5.68
C PRO A 286 32.58 -17.62 -6.79
N GLU A 287 33.67 -17.07 -7.31
CA GLU A 287 33.63 -16.06 -8.39
C GLU A 287 32.84 -16.54 -9.62
N ASP A 288 32.92 -17.84 -9.97
CA ASP A 288 32.22 -18.43 -11.11
C ASP A 288 30.73 -18.74 -10.86
N LYS A 289 30.19 -18.29 -9.72
CA LYS A 289 28.78 -18.31 -9.37
C LYS A 289 28.18 -16.92 -9.07
N GLN A 290 28.90 -15.84 -9.34
CA GLN A 290 28.41 -14.48 -9.07
C GLN A 290 28.32 -13.65 -10.36
N ILE A 291 27.42 -12.67 -10.37
CA ILE A 291 27.33 -11.64 -11.39
C ILE A 291 27.32 -10.31 -10.66
N LYS A 292 28.30 -9.45 -10.96
CA LYS A 292 28.44 -8.15 -10.32
C LYS A 292 27.12 -7.37 -10.41
N ASP A 293 26.64 -6.84 -9.29
CA ASP A 293 25.42 -6.05 -9.13
C ASP A 293 24.08 -6.79 -9.42
N TRP A 294 24.11 -8.04 -9.91
CA TRP A 294 22.91 -8.76 -10.35
C TRP A 294 22.66 -10.09 -9.63
N PHE A 295 23.72 -10.80 -9.23
CA PHE A 295 23.64 -12.03 -8.45
C PHE A 295 24.86 -12.08 -7.51
N ILE A 296 24.70 -11.58 -6.29
CA ILE A 296 25.81 -11.34 -5.36
C ILE A 296 25.61 -12.08 -4.03
N SER A 297 26.73 -12.35 -3.36
CA SER A 297 26.77 -12.97 -2.03
C SER A 297 26.98 -11.92 -0.94
N GLU A 298 26.13 -11.94 0.09
CA GLU A 298 26.31 -11.21 1.35
C GLU A 298 25.91 -12.12 2.52
N PRO A 299 26.85 -12.92 3.06
CA PRO A 299 26.59 -13.84 4.17
C PRO A 299 26.35 -13.15 5.52
N ASP A 300 26.72 -11.86 5.65
CA ASP A 300 26.53 -11.11 6.88
C ASP A 300 25.10 -10.56 6.98
N TYR A 301 24.27 -11.23 7.77
CA TYR A 301 22.87 -10.84 8.02
C TYR A 301 22.71 -9.44 8.61
N ASP A 302 23.75 -8.87 9.24
CA ASP A 302 23.71 -7.50 9.75
C ASP A 302 23.87 -6.47 8.63
N LYS A 303 24.44 -6.87 7.48
CA LYS A 303 24.64 -6.03 6.29
C LYS A 303 23.67 -6.34 5.15
N ILE A 304 23.13 -7.55 5.10
CA ILE A 304 22.36 -8.06 3.96
C ILE A 304 21.21 -7.14 3.52
N VAL A 305 20.47 -6.55 4.47
CA VAL A 305 19.39 -5.59 4.16
C VAL A 305 19.95 -4.33 3.50
N GLN A 306 21.04 -3.78 4.05
CA GLN A 306 21.67 -2.59 3.49
C GLN A 306 22.21 -2.85 2.08
N THR A 307 22.88 -3.99 1.88
CA THR A 307 23.37 -4.43 0.57
C THR A 307 22.24 -4.55 -0.44
N CYS A 308 21.09 -5.14 -0.07
CA CYS A 308 19.91 -5.21 -0.94
C CYS A 308 19.42 -3.81 -1.38
N LEU A 309 19.30 -2.88 -0.44
CA LEU A 309 18.85 -1.51 -0.72
C LEU A 309 19.83 -0.78 -1.66
N GLU A 310 21.13 -0.87 -1.39
CA GLU A 310 22.18 -0.21 -2.18
C GLU A 310 22.24 -0.73 -3.61
N VAL A 311 22.27 -2.06 -3.78
CA VAL A 311 22.34 -2.71 -5.09
C VAL A 311 21.09 -2.42 -5.93
N ARG A 312 19.92 -2.37 -5.27
CA ARG A 312 18.69 -1.99 -5.98
C ARG A 312 18.62 -0.49 -6.30
N GLY A 313 19.37 0.34 -5.57
CA GLY A 313 19.34 1.80 -5.66
C GLY A 313 18.19 2.43 -4.85
N ILE A 314 17.68 1.71 -3.84
CA ILE A 314 16.65 2.22 -2.93
C ILE A 314 17.32 3.16 -1.93
N LYS A 315 16.99 4.45 -2.02
CA LYS A 315 17.46 5.46 -1.07
C LYS A 315 16.35 5.74 -0.09
N ILE A 316 16.43 5.08 1.06
CA ILE A 316 15.54 5.37 2.18
C ILE A 316 16.20 6.47 2.99
N THR A 317 15.56 7.63 3.06
CA THR A 317 15.85 8.58 4.14
C THR A 317 15.27 7.95 5.39
N THR A 318 16.00 7.03 6.02
CA THR A 318 15.55 6.40 7.26
C THR A 318 15.29 7.49 8.27
N VAL A 319 14.03 7.65 8.63
CA VAL A 319 13.65 8.41 9.80
C VAL A 319 13.76 7.41 10.93
N ASP A 320 14.89 7.41 11.62
CA ASP A 320 15.02 6.65 12.87
C ASP A 320 14.13 7.34 13.90
N ILE A 321 13.04 6.66 14.28
CA ILE A 321 12.08 7.16 15.26
C ILE A 321 12.35 6.37 16.53
N ASP A 322 12.94 7.02 17.53
CA ASP A 322 13.35 6.41 18.79
C ASP A 322 12.13 6.13 19.69
N VAL A 323 11.34 5.11 19.31
CA VAL A 323 10.15 4.67 20.04
C VAL A 323 10.17 3.15 20.22
N PRO A 324 9.55 2.61 21.29
CA PRO A 324 9.65 1.19 21.64
C PRO A 324 8.76 0.25 20.79
N ILE A 325 8.14 0.77 19.73
CA ILE A 325 7.25 0.02 18.84
C ILE A 325 7.74 0.18 17.40
N THR A 326 7.35 -0.75 16.53
CA THR A 326 7.64 -0.61 15.10
C THR A 326 6.77 0.50 14.53
N VAL A 327 7.35 1.39 13.72
CA VAL A 327 6.62 2.45 13.02
C VAL A 327 6.76 2.26 11.52
N GLY A 328 5.65 2.18 10.81
CA GLY A 328 5.63 2.07 9.35
C GLY A 328 4.22 2.01 8.76
N PRO A 329 4.07 2.29 7.45
CA PRO A 329 2.77 2.26 6.78
C PRO A 329 2.05 0.90 6.84
N ALA A 330 2.78 -0.20 7.09
CA ALA A 330 2.22 -1.54 7.24
C ALA A 330 1.26 -1.70 8.43
N PHE A 331 1.33 -0.81 9.43
CA PHE A 331 0.47 -0.87 10.62
C PHE A 331 -0.77 0.05 10.52
N GLU A 332 -0.88 0.86 9.46
CA GLU A 332 -1.95 1.86 9.29
C GLU A 332 -3.37 1.29 9.43
N GLY A 333 -3.57 0.06 8.95
CA GLY A 333 -4.87 -0.62 8.95
C GLY A 333 -5.23 -1.36 10.23
N GLU A 334 -4.38 -1.35 11.26
CA GLU A 334 -4.61 -2.12 12.50
C GLU A 334 -5.83 -1.59 13.27
N SER A 335 -6.80 -2.46 13.54
CA SER A 335 -7.98 -2.10 14.36
C SER A 335 -7.86 -2.64 15.79
N ILE A 336 -7.80 -1.75 16.77
CA ILE A 336 -7.71 -2.14 18.19
C ILE A 336 -9.11 -2.33 18.79
N ARG A 337 -9.47 -3.59 19.05
CA ARG A 337 -10.73 -3.96 19.72
C ARG A 337 -10.63 -3.78 21.23
N LYS A 338 -11.79 -3.63 21.90
CA LYS A 338 -11.87 -3.41 23.36
C LYS A 338 -11.08 -4.43 24.19
N LYS A 339 -11.01 -5.70 23.74
CA LYS A 339 -10.28 -6.76 24.44
C LYS A 339 -8.75 -6.59 24.39
N ASP A 340 -8.22 -5.90 23.38
CA ASP A 340 -6.78 -5.73 23.14
C ASP A 340 -6.31 -4.30 23.51
N MET A 341 -7.25 -3.44 23.89
CA MET A 341 -7.05 -2.03 24.25
C MET A 341 -6.52 -1.89 25.68
N TYR A 342 -5.49 -1.06 25.87
CA TYR A 342 -5.01 -0.63 27.18
C TYR A 342 -5.68 0.68 27.63
N VAL A 343 -5.73 1.69 26.76
CA VAL A 343 -6.34 3.00 27.06
C VAL A 343 -7.04 3.57 25.81
N GLU A 344 -8.14 4.32 26.02
CA GLU A 344 -8.82 5.10 24.97
C GLU A 344 -8.96 6.58 25.34
N PHE A 345 -8.88 7.45 24.32
CA PHE A 345 -8.96 8.92 24.44
C PHE A 345 -9.94 9.49 23.41
N GLY A 346 -10.57 10.62 23.72
CA GLY A 346 -11.51 11.27 22.80
C GLY A 346 -12.83 10.52 22.61
N GLY A 347 -13.38 10.63 21.40
CA GLY A 347 -14.73 10.18 21.05
C GLY A 347 -15.79 10.75 21.99
N THR A 348 -16.83 9.98 22.27
CA THR A 348 -17.88 10.37 23.24
C THR A 348 -17.51 10.12 24.70
N LYS A 349 -16.27 9.71 24.98
CA LYS A 349 -15.86 9.18 26.30
C LYS A 349 -15.08 10.16 27.14
N THR A 350 -14.22 10.94 26.50
CA THR A 350 -13.33 11.90 27.18
C THR A 350 -13.10 13.10 26.28
N PRO A 351 -12.83 14.30 26.82
CA PRO A 351 -12.43 15.44 26.01
C PRO A 351 -11.16 15.14 25.23
N GLY A 352 -11.10 15.61 23.99
CA GLY A 352 -9.82 15.70 23.32
C GLY A 352 -9.85 16.45 22.00
N PHE A 353 -8.66 16.73 21.48
CA PHE A 353 -8.47 17.49 20.25
C PHE A 353 -7.08 17.31 19.64
N GLU A 354 -6.93 17.65 18.37
CA GLU A 354 -5.66 17.74 17.67
C GLU A 354 -5.58 19.04 16.85
N LEU A 355 -4.49 19.79 17.00
CA LEU A 355 -4.30 21.09 16.36
C LEU A 355 -2.88 21.21 15.79
N VAL A 356 -2.76 21.49 14.50
CA VAL A 356 -1.54 22.08 13.93
C VAL A 356 -1.73 23.58 13.86
N ARG A 357 -0.72 24.35 14.24
CA ARG A 357 -0.71 25.80 14.02
C ARG A 357 0.65 26.28 13.57
N MET A 358 0.65 27.33 12.76
CA MET A 358 1.87 28.04 12.42
C MET A 358 2.36 28.77 13.67
N GLY A 359 3.58 28.46 14.11
CA GLY A 359 4.22 29.20 15.19
C GLY A 359 5.30 30.15 14.68
N ASP A 360 5.88 30.87 15.63
CA ASP A 360 6.88 31.89 15.33
C ASP A 360 8.29 31.32 15.18
N ASP A 361 9.25 32.20 14.89
CA ASP A 361 10.65 31.86 14.72
C ASP A 361 11.37 31.56 16.05
N THR A 362 10.66 31.54 17.18
CA THR A 362 11.20 31.24 18.51
C THR A 362 10.96 29.80 18.96
N ILE A 363 10.18 29.02 18.19
CA ILE A 363 9.97 27.60 18.47
C ILE A 363 11.31 26.85 18.54
N GLU A 364 11.48 26.09 19.62
CA GLU A 364 12.58 25.15 19.81
C GLU A 364 12.29 23.85 19.02
N ASP A 365 13.12 23.59 18.02
CA ASP A 365 12.97 22.42 17.16
C ASP A 365 13.21 21.12 17.94
N GLY A 366 12.32 20.16 17.78
CA GLY A 366 12.39 18.87 18.46
C GLY A 366 11.90 18.90 19.91
N LYS A 367 11.39 20.02 20.40
CA LYS A 367 10.82 20.09 21.75
C LYS A 367 9.52 19.27 21.79
N ILE A 368 9.50 18.25 22.65
CA ILE A 368 8.33 17.40 22.89
C ILE A 368 8.01 17.40 24.39
N GLU A 369 6.82 17.87 24.73
CA GLU A 369 6.39 18.08 26.11
C GLU A 369 5.09 17.32 26.41
N LEU A 370 5.03 16.66 27.57
CA LEU A 370 3.81 16.05 28.11
C LEU A 370 3.31 16.88 29.30
N VAL A 371 2.11 17.45 29.19
CA VAL A 371 1.45 18.24 30.22
C VAL A 371 0.29 17.43 30.81
N GLY A 372 0.58 16.73 31.90
CA GLY A 372 -0.37 15.89 32.60
C GLY A 372 0.17 14.49 32.89
N PRO A 373 -0.67 13.58 33.41
CA PRO A 373 -0.29 12.20 33.69
C PRO A 373 -0.05 11.39 32.40
N ASP A 374 0.87 10.43 32.44
CA ASP A 374 1.09 9.49 31.33
C ASP A 374 0.19 8.24 31.49
N ILE A 375 0.20 7.35 30.50
CA ILE A 375 -0.72 6.21 30.43
C ILE A 375 -0.46 5.13 31.48
N ASP A 376 0.72 5.09 32.09
CA ASP A 376 1.02 4.19 33.21
C ASP A 376 0.31 4.57 34.52
N THR A 377 -0.34 5.73 34.55
CA THR A 377 -1.15 6.17 35.70
C THR A 377 -2.57 5.59 35.72
N VAL A 378 -3.03 4.97 34.63
CA VAL A 378 -4.36 4.36 34.52
C VAL A 378 -4.28 2.84 34.49
N ALA A 379 -5.34 2.19 34.98
CA ALA A 379 -5.47 0.75 34.83
C ALA A 379 -5.79 0.35 33.38
N GLU A 380 -5.51 -0.90 33.03
CA GLU A 380 -5.90 -1.49 31.74
C GLU A 380 -7.41 -1.32 31.48
N GLY A 381 -7.74 -0.90 30.26
CA GLY A 381 -9.10 -0.53 29.86
C GLY A 381 -9.52 0.88 30.30
N GLY A 382 -8.57 1.67 30.82
CA GLY A 382 -8.77 3.02 31.30
C GLY A 382 -9.08 4.04 30.20
N ARG A 383 -9.35 5.27 30.62
CA ARG A 383 -9.68 6.41 29.76
C ARG A 383 -8.98 7.65 30.23
N MET A 384 -8.52 8.47 29.30
CA MET A 384 -7.84 9.73 29.60
C MET A 384 -8.20 10.78 28.56
N PRO A 385 -8.22 12.07 28.92
CA PRO A 385 -8.32 13.14 27.93
C PRO A 385 -7.02 13.24 27.12
N LEU A 386 -7.10 13.75 25.89
CA LEU A 386 -5.93 13.92 25.03
C LEU A 386 -6.04 15.19 24.19
N GLY A 387 -5.04 16.07 24.30
CA GLY A 387 -4.83 17.19 23.40
C GLY A 387 -3.49 17.05 22.68
N ILE A 388 -3.47 17.18 21.37
CA ILE A 388 -2.23 17.19 20.58
C ILE A 388 -2.09 18.58 19.96
N VAL A 389 -1.02 19.30 20.29
CA VAL A 389 -0.68 20.58 19.64
C VAL A 389 0.66 20.44 18.95
N VAL A 390 0.67 20.71 17.65
CA VAL A 390 1.87 20.70 16.82
C VAL A 390 2.13 22.12 16.33
N ASP A 391 3.19 22.70 16.84
CA ASP A 391 3.68 24.03 16.51
C ASP A 391 4.70 23.92 15.38
N VAL A 392 4.39 24.50 14.22
CA VAL A 392 5.19 24.36 12.99
C VAL A 392 5.70 25.71 12.53
N TYR A 393 7.02 25.80 12.31
CA TYR A 393 7.65 26.95 11.68
C TYR A 393 8.36 26.53 10.40
N GLY A 394 8.27 27.37 9.38
CA GLY A 394 9.18 27.30 8.23
C GLY A 394 8.98 28.45 7.28
N ARG A 395 10.02 28.76 6.49
CA ARG A 395 10.02 29.92 5.59
C ARG A 395 8.93 29.88 4.51
N LYS A 396 8.49 28.67 4.16
CA LYS A 396 7.38 28.45 3.21
C LYS A 396 6.09 28.04 3.91
N MET A 397 6.07 27.90 5.23
CA MET A 397 4.87 27.58 5.98
C MET A 397 3.87 28.74 5.89
N GLN A 398 2.59 28.41 5.76
CA GLN A 398 1.49 29.37 5.68
C GLN A 398 0.35 28.84 6.55
N GLU A 399 -0.52 29.73 7.05
CA GLU A 399 -1.72 29.32 7.78
C GLU A 399 -2.61 28.36 6.97
N ASP A 400 -2.61 28.51 5.64
CA ASP A 400 -3.35 27.67 4.69
C ASP A 400 -2.88 26.21 4.68
N PHE A 401 -1.65 25.95 5.15
CA PHE A 401 -1.09 24.61 5.20
C PHE A 401 -1.38 23.89 6.53
N GLU A 402 -1.80 24.62 7.57
CA GLU A 402 -2.15 24.03 8.86
C GLU A 402 -3.12 22.84 8.76
N PRO A 403 -4.31 22.95 8.12
CA PRO A 403 -5.24 21.82 8.00
C PRO A 403 -4.68 20.65 7.18
N VAL A 404 -3.82 20.92 6.19
CA VAL A 404 -3.17 19.87 5.40
C VAL A 404 -2.23 19.04 6.28
N LEU A 405 -1.44 19.71 7.11
CA LEU A 405 -0.55 19.06 8.07
C LEU A 405 -1.35 18.37 9.17
N GLU A 406 -2.41 19.01 9.69
CA GLU A 406 -3.25 18.47 10.77
C GLU A 406 -3.85 17.12 10.39
N ARG A 407 -4.30 16.98 9.14
CA ARG A 407 -4.81 15.70 8.63
C ARG A 407 -3.79 14.56 8.69
N ARG A 408 -2.48 14.86 8.70
CA ARG A 408 -1.42 13.84 8.78
C ARG A 408 -1.21 13.29 10.17
N ILE A 409 -1.72 13.93 11.23
CA ILE A 409 -1.71 13.37 12.59
C ILE A 409 -2.41 12.00 12.60
N HIS A 410 -3.52 11.87 11.86
CA HIS A 410 -4.20 10.61 11.68
C HIS A 410 -3.28 9.50 11.11
N TYR A 411 -2.59 9.78 10.01
CA TYR A 411 -1.71 8.80 9.36
C TYR A 411 -0.52 8.44 10.22
N PHE A 412 0.17 9.45 10.73
CA PHE A 412 1.41 9.27 11.48
C PHE A 412 1.16 8.51 12.76
N THR A 413 0.05 8.77 13.45
CA THR A 413 -0.34 8.00 14.63
C THR A 413 -0.65 6.54 14.28
N ASN A 414 -1.39 6.27 13.19
CA ASN A 414 -1.71 4.90 12.78
C ASN A 414 -0.50 4.12 12.22
N TYR A 415 0.62 4.77 11.90
CA TYR A 415 1.84 4.05 11.49
C TYR A 415 2.52 3.31 12.66
N GLY A 416 2.22 3.64 13.91
CA GLY A 416 2.76 2.92 15.06
C GLY A 416 2.02 1.60 15.29
N GLU A 417 2.77 0.49 15.36
CA GLU A 417 2.22 -0.81 15.74
C GLU A 417 1.49 -0.73 17.10
N GLY A 418 0.23 -1.15 17.13
CA GLY A 418 -0.58 -1.11 18.34
C GLY A 418 -1.13 0.27 18.69
N LEU A 419 -1.09 1.23 17.77
CA LEU A 419 -1.80 2.51 17.85
C LEU A 419 -2.98 2.53 16.87
N TRP A 420 -4.05 3.23 17.24
CA TRP A 420 -5.20 3.42 16.37
C TRP A 420 -5.77 4.82 16.58
N HIS A 421 -5.95 5.56 15.48
CA HIS A 421 -6.48 6.92 15.47
C HIS A 421 -7.55 7.06 14.40
N VAL A 422 -8.70 7.66 14.73
CA VAL A 422 -9.75 8.01 13.76
C VAL A 422 -10.34 9.39 14.02
N ALA A 423 -11.15 9.86 13.07
CA ALA A 423 -11.73 11.20 13.06
C ALA A 423 -10.62 12.27 13.01
N GLN A 424 -10.85 13.42 13.65
CA GLN A 424 -10.07 14.64 13.45
C GLN A 424 -10.43 15.74 14.46
N ARG A 425 -9.68 16.87 14.46
CA ARG A 425 -10.01 18.10 15.20
C ARG A 425 -10.37 17.77 16.67
N ASP A 426 -11.48 18.26 17.20
CA ASP A 426 -11.95 18.00 18.57
C ASP A 426 -12.93 16.81 18.72
N ILE A 427 -13.05 16.00 17.68
CA ILE A 427 -13.85 14.76 17.67
C ILE A 427 -12.98 13.51 17.45
N MET A 428 -11.65 13.66 17.52
CA MET A 428 -10.68 12.58 17.36
C MET A 428 -10.94 11.43 18.37
N TRP A 429 -10.53 10.22 18.00
CA TRP A 429 -10.59 9.05 18.87
C TRP A 429 -9.34 8.20 18.71
N VAL A 430 -8.63 8.01 19.82
CA VAL A 430 -7.36 7.26 19.87
C VAL A 430 -7.46 6.06 20.79
N ARG A 431 -6.80 4.96 20.41
CA ARG A 431 -6.57 3.77 21.23
C ARG A 431 -5.10 3.37 21.19
N ILE A 432 -4.63 2.83 22.32
CA ILE A 432 -3.32 2.20 22.45
C ILE A 432 -3.53 0.76 22.92
N SER A 433 -2.85 -0.19 22.30
CA SER A 433 -2.97 -1.61 22.62
C SER A 433 -2.19 -1.99 23.89
N LYS A 434 -2.56 -3.13 24.50
CA LYS A 434 -1.82 -3.71 25.63
C LYS A 434 -0.39 -4.09 25.26
N ASP A 435 -0.19 -4.54 24.01
CA ASP A 435 1.12 -4.92 23.49
C ASP A 435 2.05 -3.70 23.36
N ALA A 436 1.56 -2.60 22.78
CA ALA A 436 2.32 -1.36 22.68
C ALA A 436 2.71 -0.82 24.07
N TYR A 437 1.78 -0.83 25.03
CA TYR A 437 2.07 -0.45 26.41
C TYR A 437 3.14 -1.35 27.05
N ALA A 438 3.04 -2.67 26.86
CA ALA A 438 3.99 -3.66 27.39
C ALA A 438 5.40 -3.52 26.79
N LYS A 439 5.50 -3.13 25.52
CA LYS A 439 6.77 -2.79 24.86
C LYS A 439 7.41 -1.52 25.43
N GLY A 440 6.63 -0.71 26.17
CA GLY A 440 7.09 0.52 26.83
C GLY A 440 6.54 1.79 26.21
N PHE A 441 5.55 1.72 25.30
CA PHE A 441 4.97 2.89 24.68
C PHE A 441 4.36 3.86 25.71
N ARG A 442 4.46 5.16 25.47
CA ARG A 442 4.03 6.27 26.35
C ARG A 442 3.52 7.43 25.49
N LEU A 443 2.77 8.38 26.09
CA LEU A 443 2.16 9.48 25.32
C LEU A 443 3.19 10.34 24.59
N LYS A 444 4.35 10.56 25.21
CA LYS A 444 5.45 11.34 24.60
C LYS A 444 5.88 10.77 23.25
N HIS A 445 5.84 9.45 23.07
CA HIS A 445 6.23 8.78 21.83
C HIS A 445 5.30 9.12 20.66
N ILE A 446 4.04 9.51 20.90
CA ILE A 446 3.18 10.07 19.83
C ILE A 446 3.83 11.35 19.28
N GLY A 447 4.34 12.22 20.16
CA GLY A 447 5.03 13.44 19.75
C GLY A 447 6.33 13.17 18.98
N GLU A 448 7.08 12.12 19.34
CA GLU A 448 8.31 11.72 18.65
C GLU A 448 8.01 11.20 17.24
N ILE A 449 6.95 10.41 17.08
CA ILE A 449 6.44 9.98 15.77
C ILE A 449 6.04 11.20 14.93
N LEU A 450 5.23 12.11 15.48
CA LEU A 450 4.77 13.30 14.76
C LEU A 450 5.94 14.19 14.31
N TYR A 451 6.86 14.51 15.21
CA TYR A 451 8.06 15.31 14.90
C TYR A 451 8.82 14.73 13.70
N ALA A 452 9.15 13.44 13.77
CA ALA A 452 9.99 12.78 12.79
C ALA A 452 9.27 12.64 11.42
N LYS A 453 7.96 12.36 11.44
CA LYS A 453 7.14 12.20 10.23
C LYS A 453 6.84 13.53 9.54
N PHE A 454 6.53 14.59 10.27
CA PHE A 454 6.35 15.91 9.66
C PHE A 454 7.63 16.43 9.01
N LYS A 455 8.77 16.30 9.70
CA LYS A 455 10.09 16.70 9.15
C LYS A 455 10.44 15.96 7.88
N SER A 456 10.15 14.66 7.81
CA SER A 456 10.50 13.85 6.65
C SER A 456 9.58 14.12 5.46
N GLU A 457 8.27 14.17 5.66
CA GLU A 457 7.31 14.32 4.56
C GLU A 457 7.18 15.76 4.05
N PHE A 458 7.38 16.75 4.92
CA PHE A 458 7.18 18.16 4.59
C PHE A 458 8.47 18.99 4.73
N SER A 459 9.64 18.37 4.54
CA SER A 459 10.96 19.01 4.66
C SER A 459 11.14 20.29 3.83
N SER A 460 10.36 20.47 2.76
CA SER A 460 10.40 21.67 1.92
C SER A 460 9.66 22.88 2.52
N ILE A 461 8.81 22.65 3.52
CA ILE A 461 7.89 23.63 4.12
C ILE A 461 8.16 23.79 5.62
N VAL A 462 8.50 22.69 6.29
CA VAL A 462 8.66 22.60 7.74
C VAL A 462 10.13 22.64 8.10
N ASP A 463 10.56 23.77 8.67
CA ASP A 463 11.94 23.98 9.14
C ASP A 463 12.09 23.56 10.61
N ARG A 464 11.09 23.82 11.47
CA ARG A 464 11.13 23.54 12.92
C ARG A 464 9.78 23.08 13.45
N ILE A 465 9.79 22.17 14.42
CA ILE A 465 8.56 21.60 15.03
C ILE A 465 8.72 21.48 16.54
N ALA A 466 7.68 21.88 17.28
CA ALA A 466 7.48 21.48 18.67
C ALA A 466 6.13 20.76 18.82
N VAL A 467 6.08 19.74 19.67
CA VAL A 467 4.85 19.00 19.96
C VAL A 467 4.55 19.05 21.45
N THR A 468 3.33 19.46 21.79
CA THR A 468 2.82 19.41 23.17
C THR A 468 1.66 18.44 23.25
N ILE A 469 1.79 17.44 24.10
CA ILE A 469 0.74 16.48 24.42
C ILE A 469 0.12 16.87 25.76
N TYR A 470 -1.19 17.09 25.79
CA TYR A 470 -1.96 17.39 26.99
C TYR A 470 -2.75 16.16 27.41
N SER A 471 -2.60 15.76 28.66
CA SER A 471 -3.39 14.68 29.30
C SER A 471 -3.98 15.09 30.64
N ASP A 472 -3.65 16.30 31.12
CA ASP A 472 -4.39 16.96 32.21
C ASP A 472 -5.75 17.45 31.69
N GLU A 473 -6.83 17.03 32.33
CA GLU A 473 -8.19 17.30 31.86
C GLU A 473 -8.51 18.80 31.77
N GLN A 474 -8.07 19.59 32.74
CA GLN A 474 -8.33 21.04 32.74
C GLN A 474 -7.60 21.72 31.59
N LYS A 475 -6.33 21.36 31.36
CA LYS A 475 -5.54 21.87 30.24
C LYS A 475 -6.08 21.42 28.89
N VAL A 476 -6.57 20.17 28.78
CA VAL A 476 -7.21 19.69 27.54
C VAL A 476 -8.47 20.51 27.25
N LEU A 477 -9.32 20.78 28.25
CA LEU A 477 -10.53 21.59 28.06
C LEU A 477 -10.19 23.03 27.68
N GLU A 478 -9.21 23.66 28.34
CA GLU A 478 -8.73 25.02 28.03
C GLU A 478 -8.22 25.12 26.59
N MET A 479 -7.29 24.22 26.21
CA MET A 479 -6.66 24.25 24.89
C MET A 479 -7.61 23.82 23.78
N ARG A 480 -8.63 23.00 24.06
CA ARG A 480 -9.67 22.67 23.08
C ARG A 480 -10.47 23.89 22.66
N GLU A 481 -10.76 24.82 23.57
CA GLU A 481 -11.45 26.06 23.21
C GLU A 481 -10.57 26.93 22.30
N VAL A 482 -9.26 27.02 22.58
CA VAL A 482 -8.30 27.66 21.67
C VAL A 482 -8.33 26.99 20.29
N ALA A 483 -8.30 25.66 20.24
CA ALA A 483 -8.33 24.92 18.98
C ALA A 483 -9.63 25.18 18.19
N ARG A 484 -10.77 25.28 18.86
CA ARG A 484 -12.07 25.62 18.26
C ARG A 484 -12.08 26.99 17.59
N GLU A 485 -11.34 27.97 18.12
CA GLU A 485 -11.18 29.27 17.47
C GLU A 485 -10.43 29.15 16.13
N TYR A 486 -9.38 28.33 16.07
CA TYR A 486 -8.67 28.03 14.82
C TYR A 486 -9.57 27.32 13.82
N TYR A 487 -10.29 26.28 14.25
CA TYR A 487 -11.22 25.56 13.38
C TYR A 487 -12.29 26.50 12.82
N LYS A 488 -12.87 27.34 13.69
CA LYS A 488 -13.85 28.34 13.27
C LYS A 488 -13.29 29.32 12.24
N ARG A 489 -12.06 29.82 12.43
CA ARG A 489 -11.40 30.72 11.48
C ARG A 489 -11.20 30.04 10.12
N ARG A 490 -10.78 28.76 10.11
CA ARG A 490 -10.62 27.96 8.89
C ARG A 490 -11.96 27.78 8.18
N ASP A 491 -13.01 27.42 8.92
CA ASP A 491 -14.35 27.21 8.36
C ASP A 491 -14.98 28.52 7.84
N ASP A 492 -14.73 29.66 8.51
CA ASP A 492 -15.22 30.98 8.08
C ASP A 492 -14.58 31.41 6.74
N ARG A 493 -13.32 31.06 6.47
CA ARG A 493 -12.66 31.33 5.17
C ARG A 493 -13.31 30.59 4.00
N LEU A 494 -13.88 29.41 4.25
CA LEU A 494 -14.54 28.63 3.20
C LEU A 494 -15.88 29.24 2.77
N LYS A 495 -16.55 29.99 3.65
CA LYS A 495 -17.89 30.55 3.40
C LYS A 495 -17.94 31.56 2.25
N GLU A 496 -16.81 32.13 1.84
CA GLU A 496 -16.75 33.10 0.74
C GLU A 496 -16.61 32.44 -0.64
N LEU A 497 -16.23 31.16 -0.68
CA LEU A 497 -16.09 30.39 -1.91
C LEU A 497 -17.42 29.73 -2.30
N ARG A 498 -17.66 29.62 -3.61
CA ARG A 498 -18.86 29.00 -4.21
C ARG A 498 -18.42 28.08 -5.32
N ASP A 499 -19.17 27.00 -5.52
CA ASP A 499 -18.91 26.00 -6.54
C ASP A 499 -18.91 26.63 -7.95
N GLU A 500 -19.78 27.62 -8.22
CA GLU A 500 -19.85 28.30 -9.52
C GLU A 500 -18.69 29.27 -9.76
N LYS A 501 -18.02 29.73 -8.71
CA LYS A 501 -16.91 30.68 -8.81
C LYS A 501 -15.56 30.02 -9.06
N VAL A 502 -15.51 28.69 -9.04
CA VAL A 502 -14.31 27.92 -9.37
C VAL A 502 -14.54 27.09 -10.63
N ASP A 503 -13.48 26.90 -11.41
CA ASP A 503 -13.44 26.08 -12.61
C ASP A 503 -12.87 24.67 -12.33
N THR A 504 -12.35 24.45 -11.13
CA THR A 504 -11.59 23.25 -10.75
C THR A 504 -12.05 22.76 -9.38
N PHE A 505 -12.43 21.49 -9.28
CA PHE A 505 -12.55 20.77 -8.00
C PHE A 505 -11.30 19.94 -7.76
N TYR A 506 -11.16 19.37 -6.57
CA TYR A 506 -10.02 18.51 -6.26
C TYR A 506 -10.48 17.12 -5.86
N SER A 507 -9.77 16.09 -6.27
CA SER A 507 -9.97 14.76 -5.74
C SER A 507 -9.32 14.59 -4.36
N CYS A 508 -9.68 13.51 -3.68
CA CYS A 508 -8.96 12.99 -2.54
C CYS A 508 -9.05 11.45 -2.58
N THR A 509 -7.94 10.77 -2.84
CA THR A 509 -7.82 9.30 -2.85
C THR A 509 -7.16 8.75 -1.59
N LEU A 510 -6.98 9.59 -0.57
CA LEU A 510 -6.20 9.29 0.63
C LEU A 510 -6.82 8.18 1.50
N CYS A 511 -8.14 7.97 1.44
CA CYS A 511 -8.81 6.85 2.13
C CYS A 511 -8.77 5.52 1.36
N GLN A 512 -8.13 5.45 0.18
CA GLN A 512 -7.99 4.21 -0.57
C GLN A 512 -7.11 3.17 0.12
N SER A 513 -6.38 3.55 1.18
CA SER A 513 -5.67 2.59 2.03
C SER A 513 -6.60 1.54 2.65
N PHE A 514 -7.86 1.89 2.93
CA PHE A 514 -8.87 0.99 3.50
C PHE A 514 -10.21 0.95 2.73
N ALA A 515 -10.45 1.86 1.78
CA ALA A 515 -11.62 1.89 0.90
C ALA A 515 -11.17 2.00 -0.58
N PRO A 516 -10.69 0.91 -1.21
CA PRO A 516 -9.88 0.98 -2.43
C PRO A 516 -10.57 1.52 -3.68
N THR A 517 -11.91 1.50 -3.72
CA THR A 517 -12.71 2.04 -4.83
C THR A 517 -13.28 3.43 -4.53
N HIS A 518 -13.04 3.96 -3.33
CA HIS A 518 -13.54 5.26 -2.95
C HIS A 518 -12.70 6.39 -3.57
N VAL A 519 -13.39 7.39 -4.11
CA VAL A 519 -12.79 8.64 -4.56
C VAL A 519 -13.66 9.76 -3.99
N CYS A 520 -13.08 10.59 -3.15
CA CYS A 520 -13.71 11.85 -2.80
C CYS A 520 -13.43 12.86 -3.89
N VAL A 521 -14.43 13.66 -4.22
CA VAL A 521 -14.24 14.90 -4.97
C VAL A 521 -14.69 16.03 -4.03
N ILE A 522 -13.88 17.07 -3.94
CA ILE A 522 -13.95 18.12 -2.94
C ILE A 522 -14.26 19.42 -3.67
N ALA A 523 -15.34 20.07 -3.26
CA ALA A 523 -15.80 21.34 -3.81
C ALA A 523 -15.81 22.42 -2.72
N PRO A 524 -15.80 23.71 -3.07
CA PRO A 524 -15.98 24.78 -2.10
C PRO A 524 -17.15 24.58 -1.15
N GLU A 525 -18.30 24.13 -1.66
CA GLU A 525 -19.54 23.96 -0.89
C GLU A 525 -19.78 22.50 -0.49
N ARG A 526 -18.83 21.60 -0.76
CA ARG A 526 -18.88 20.19 -0.40
C ARG A 526 -17.51 19.72 0.09
N VAL A 527 -17.30 19.85 1.40
CA VAL A 527 -16.13 19.32 2.11
C VAL A 527 -16.05 17.80 1.94
N GLY A 528 -14.84 17.25 2.02
CA GLY A 528 -14.67 15.80 2.13
C GLY A 528 -15.45 15.27 3.33
N LEU A 529 -16.09 14.11 3.15
CA LEU A 529 -16.97 13.48 4.14
C LEU A 529 -16.34 13.28 5.53
N CYS A 530 -15.01 13.25 5.61
CA CYS A 530 -14.27 13.21 6.87
C CYS A 530 -14.39 14.48 7.71
N GLY A 531 -14.70 15.61 7.05
CA GLY A 531 -14.71 16.97 7.60
C GLY A 531 -13.36 17.70 7.56
N ALA A 532 -12.23 17.03 7.30
CA ALA A 532 -10.88 17.65 7.40
C ALA A 532 -10.35 18.21 6.10
N VAL A 533 -10.89 17.78 4.96
CA VAL A 533 -10.34 18.12 3.65
C VAL A 533 -11.32 19.03 2.95
N SER A 534 -11.11 20.33 3.10
CA SER A 534 -11.80 21.35 2.32
C SER A 534 -11.17 21.52 0.94
N TRP A 535 -11.83 22.31 0.08
CA TRP A 535 -11.31 22.63 -1.25
C TRP A 535 -9.96 23.37 -1.18
N LEU A 536 -9.80 24.27 -0.20
CA LEU A 536 -8.53 24.98 0.02
C LEU A 536 -7.43 24.01 0.47
N ASP A 537 -7.77 23.06 1.33
CA ASP A 537 -6.81 22.06 1.83
C ASP A 537 -6.36 21.14 0.69
N ALA A 538 -7.29 20.69 -0.14
CA ALA A 538 -6.97 19.84 -1.29
C ALA A 538 -6.12 20.58 -2.33
N LYS A 539 -6.41 21.87 -2.56
CA LYS A 539 -5.57 22.74 -3.40
C LYS A 539 -4.15 22.88 -2.83
N ALA A 540 -4.05 23.23 -1.55
CA ALA A 540 -2.75 23.36 -0.88
C ALA A 540 -1.98 22.04 -0.91
N ALA A 541 -2.62 20.91 -0.63
CA ALA A 541 -1.99 19.59 -0.70
C ALA A 541 -1.40 19.28 -2.09
N TYR A 542 -2.10 19.66 -3.17
CA TYR A 542 -1.59 19.53 -4.53
C TYR A 542 -0.39 20.47 -4.79
N GLU A 543 -0.43 21.71 -4.31
CA GLU A 543 0.68 22.67 -4.44
C GLU A 543 1.94 22.19 -3.69
N ILE A 544 1.76 21.52 -2.54
CA ILE A 544 2.82 20.92 -1.75
C ILE A 544 3.40 19.68 -2.45
N ASN A 545 2.51 18.79 -2.93
CA ASN A 545 2.89 17.55 -3.59
C ASN A 545 1.98 17.28 -4.80
N PRO A 546 2.42 17.64 -6.03
CA PRO A 546 1.66 17.39 -7.25
C PRO A 546 1.41 15.92 -7.57
N HIS A 547 2.14 15.00 -6.94
CA HIS A 547 1.96 13.55 -7.07
C HIS A 547 1.19 12.95 -5.87
N GLY A 548 0.66 13.78 -4.98
CA GLY A 548 -0.10 13.33 -3.81
C GLY A 548 -1.53 12.89 -4.13
N ALA A 549 -2.28 12.55 -3.08
CA ALA A 549 -3.64 12.03 -3.18
C ALA A 549 -4.70 13.06 -3.61
N ASN A 550 -4.35 14.34 -3.65
CA ASN A 550 -5.22 15.42 -4.09
C ASN A 550 -4.83 15.86 -5.49
N GLN A 551 -5.73 15.69 -6.46
CA GLN A 551 -5.49 16.02 -7.86
C GLN A 551 -6.55 16.99 -8.38
N PRO A 552 -6.18 18.01 -9.17
CA PRO A 552 -7.16 18.92 -9.76
C PRO A 552 -8.02 18.19 -10.79
N ILE A 553 -9.32 18.43 -10.74
CA ILE A 553 -10.30 17.97 -11.72
C ILE A 553 -11.02 19.19 -12.31
N PRO A 554 -10.70 19.59 -13.55
CA PRO A 554 -11.41 20.67 -14.24
C PRO A 554 -12.91 20.35 -14.39
N LYS A 555 -13.78 21.35 -14.25
CA LYS A 555 -15.23 21.25 -14.46
C LYS A 555 -15.58 21.28 -15.95
N GLU A 556 -15.21 20.21 -16.66
CA GLU A 556 -15.37 20.10 -18.10
C GLU A 556 -16.45 19.08 -18.51
N GLY A 557 -17.13 19.39 -19.61
CA GLY A 557 -18.16 18.51 -20.18
C GLY A 557 -19.33 18.30 -19.24
N VAL A 558 -20.01 19.39 -18.83
CA VAL A 558 -21.25 19.32 -18.04
C VAL A 558 -22.25 18.39 -18.73
N ILE A 559 -22.72 17.38 -18.01
CA ILE A 559 -23.76 16.44 -18.44
C ILE A 559 -25.11 16.84 -17.86
N ASP A 560 -25.14 17.19 -16.57
CA ASP A 560 -26.33 17.64 -15.84
C ASP A 560 -25.90 18.64 -14.76
N ASP A 561 -26.26 19.91 -14.92
CA ASP A 561 -25.91 20.98 -13.99
C ASP A 561 -26.71 20.93 -12.68
N VAL A 562 -27.97 20.48 -12.75
CA VAL A 562 -28.86 20.34 -11.59
C VAL A 562 -28.39 19.22 -10.67
N LYS A 563 -28.03 18.06 -11.22
CA LYS A 563 -27.49 16.93 -10.44
C LYS A 563 -26.00 17.08 -10.14
N GLY A 564 -25.31 18.00 -10.82
CA GLY A 564 -23.87 18.17 -10.73
C GLY A 564 -23.12 16.98 -11.30
N GLN A 565 -23.34 16.66 -12.58
CA GLN A 565 -22.61 15.62 -13.29
C GLN A 565 -21.75 16.23 -14.38
N TRP A 566 -20.46 15.89 -14.36
CA TRP A 566 -19.47 16.32 -15.34
C TRP A 566 -18.76 15.10 -15.91
N LYS A 567 -18.49 15.14 -17.21
CA LYS A 567 -17.73 14.09 -17.90
C LYS A 567 -16.34 13.92 -17.29
N SER A 568 -15.64 15.01 -17.00
CA SER A 568 -14.31 14.96 -16.38
C SER A 568 -14.32 14.29 -15.01
N PHE A 569 -15.39 14.49 -14.23
CA PHE A 569 -15.52 13.91 -12.89
C PHE A 569 -15.78 12.41 -12.98
N ASN A 570 -16.63 12.00 -13.92
CA ASN A 570 -16.88 10.59 -14.22
C ASN A 570 -15.61 9.88 -14.70
N GLU A 571 -14.86 10.47 -15.63
CA GLU A 571 -13.60 9.92 -16.13
C GLU A 571 -12.54 9.81 -15.02
N PHE A 572 -12.37 10.86 -14.21
CA PHE A 572 -11.44 10.82 -13.09
C PHE A 572 -11.83 9.73 -12.09
N THR A 573 -13.12 9.68 -11.70
CA THR A 573 -13.63 8.72 -10.73
C THR A 573 -13.45 7.31 -11.25
N TYR A 574 -13.86 7.01 -12.50
CA TYR A 574 -13.71 5.69 -13.12
C TYR A 574 -12.25 5.21 -13.12
N ASN A 575 -11.32 6.07 -13.50
CA ASN A 575 -9.90 5.72 -13.55
C ASN A 575 -9.31 5.45 -12.15
N ASN A 576 -9.80 6.16 -11.13
CA ASN A 576 -9.26 6.08 -9.77
C ASN A 576 -10.09 5.19 -8.82
N SER A 577 -11.26 4.68 -9.25
CA SER A 577 -12.14 3.81 -8.45
C SER A 577 -12.00 2.34 -8.86
N GLN A 578 -10.84 1.93 -9.35
CA GLN A 578 -10.62 0.60 -9.95
C GLN A 578 -11.56 0.27 -11.12
N ARG A 579 -12.05 1.29 -11.85
CA ARG A 579 -13.03 1.15 -12.94
C ARG A 579 -14.40 0.61 -12.51
N ASN A 580 -14.73 0.71 -11.22
CA ASN A 580 -16.03 0.27 -10.68
C ASN A 580 -17.11 1.37 -10.70
N ILE A 581 -16.74 2.65 -10.66
CA ILE A 581 -17.68 3.77 -10.57
C ILE A 581 -17.65 4.55 -11.88
N GLU A 582 -18.72 4.43 -12.67
CA GLU A 582 -18.79 5.02 -14.01
C GLU A 582 -19.33 6.45 -14.02
N ALA A 583 -20.15 6.80 -13.04
CA ALA A 583 -20.79 8.10 -12.96
C ALA A 583 -20.93 8.56 -11.51
N VAL A 584 -20.89 9.88 -11.28
CA VAL A 584 -21.16 10.48 -9.97
C VAL A 584 -21.99 11.75 -10.13
N ASN A 585 -23.01 11.89 -9.30
CA ASN A 585 -23.81 13.10 -9.17
C ASN A 585 -23.46 13.82 -7.87
N PHE A 586 -23.16 15.10 -7.98
CA PHE A 586 -22.69 15.89 -6.85
C PHE A 586 -23.79 16.46 -5.95
N TYR A 587 -24.98 16.69 -6.50
CA TYR A 587 -26.04 17.41 -5.81
C TYR A 587 -27.28 16.55 -5.57
N THR A 588 -27.18 15.23 -5.74
CA THR A 588 -28.22 14.26 -5.38
C THR A 588 -27.63 13.00 -4.77
N ILE A 589 -28.34 12.41 -3.80
CA ILE A 589 -27.99 11.11 -3.25
C ILE A 589 -28.81 9.96 -3.86
N MET A 590 -29.84 10.28 -4.65
CA MET A 590 -30.82 9.30 -5.13
C MET A 590 -30.37 8.56 -6.38
N GLU A 591 -29.35 9.06 -7.07
CA GLU A 591 -28.85 8.52 -8.32
C GLU A 591 -27.36 8.79 -8.39
N TYR A 592 -26.55 7.74 -8.58
CA TYR A 592 -25.09 7.80 -8.63
C TYR A 592 -24.46 8.69 -7.53
N PRO A 593 -24.80 8.52 -6.23
CA PRO A 593 -24.18 9.31 -5.18
C PRO A 593 -22.66 9.12 -5.16
N MET A 594 -21.93 10.08 -4.60
CA MET A 594 -20.52 9.86 -4.25
C MET A 594 -20.43 8.68 -3.27
N THR A 595 -19.43 7.82 -3.47
CA THR A 595 -19.19 6.69 -2.58
C THR A 595 -18.70 7.18 -1.21
N SER A 596 -18.79 6.34 -0.19
CA SER A 596 -18.29 6.64 1.16
C SER A 596 -17.20 5.66 1.58
N CYS A 597 -16.15 6.14 2.25
CA CYS A 597 -15.10 5.28 2.78
C CYS A 597 -15.47 4.69 4.15
N GLY A 598 -15.45 5.50 5.21
CA GLY A 598 -15.73 5.04 6.57
C GLY A 598 -15.43 6.07 7.67
N CYS A 599 -14.77 7.17 7.30
CA CYS A 599 -14.39 8.26 8.21
C CYS A 599 -15.44 9.38 8.29
N PHE A 600 -16.63 9.21 7.71
CA PHE A 600 -17.68 10.23 7.71
C PHE A 600 -18.16 10.63 9.11
N GLU A 601 -18.41 11.92 9.32
CA GLU A 601 -18.88 12.46 10.60
C GLU A 601 -20.38 12.17 10.82
N CYS A 602 -21.16 12.24 9.74
CA CYS A 602 -22.59 12.00 9.72
C CYS A 602 -22.98 10.98 8.63
N ILE A 603 -24.23 10.56 8.63
CA ILE A 603 -24.82 9.76 7.56
C ILE A 603 -26.17 10.36 7.22
N LEU A 604 -26.38 10.66 5.95
CA LEU A 604 -27.67 11.00 5.36
C LEU A 604 -28.34 9.73 4.84
N ALA A 605 -29.59 9.49 5.22
CA ALA A 605 -30.38 8.35 4.75
C ALA A 605 -31.80 8.78 4.34
N MET A 606 -32.28 8.28 3.21
CA MET A 606 -33.64 8.50 2.72
C MET A 606 -34.66 7.81 3.64
N VAL A 607 -35.72 8.52 4.00
CA VAL A 607 -36.87 8.04 4.76
C VAL A 607 -38.13 8.20 3.88
N PRO A 608 -38.50 7.17 3.10
CA PRO A 608 -39.61 7.25 2.14
C PRO A 608 -40.93 7.68 2.77
N GLU A 609 -41.24 7.20 3.97
CA GLU A 609 -42.47 7.50 4.71
C GLU A 609 -42.60 8.99 5.06
N CYS A 610 -41.48 9.70 5.15
CA CYS A 610 -41.43 11.13 5.40
C CYS A 610 -41.22 11.97 4.14
N ASN A 611 -41.06 11.33 2.97
CA ASN A 611 -40.66 11.98 1.73
C ASN A 611 -39.46 12.93 1.93
N GLY A 612 -38.46 12.47 2.67
CA GLY A 612 -37.32 13.29 3.09
C GLY A 612 -36.15 12.45 3.58
N PHE A 613 -35.19 13.10 4.22
CA PHE A 613 -33.96 12.46 4.69
C PHE A 613 -33.82 12.61 6.21
N MET A 614 -33.17 11.65 6.83
CA MET A 614 -32.63 11.76 8.18
C MET A 614 -31.12 11.95 8.16
N VAL A 615 -30.58 12.63 9.17
CA VAL A 615 -29.14 12.75 9.41
C VAL A 615 -28.85 12.17 10.78
N VAL A 616 -27.81 11.34 10.89
CA VAL A 616 -27.31 10.81 12.16
C VAL A 616 -25.80 10.99 12.24
N ASN A 617 -25.31 11.54 13.35
CA ASN A 617 -23.88 11.72 13.58
C ASN A 617 -23.25 10.51 14.28
N ARG A 618 -21.92 10.37 14.16
CA ARG A 618 -21.12 9.24 14.69
C ARG A 618 -21.30 8.99 16.19
N GLU A 619 -21.60 10.03 16.95
CA GLU A 619 -21.73 9.97 18.41
C GLU A 619 -23.09 9.43 18.88
N HIS A 620 -24.09 9.39 17.98
CA HIS A 620 -25.43 8.92 18.31
C HIS A 620 -25.50 7.39 18.35
N GLY A 621 -25.56 6.83 19.57
CA GLY A 621 -25.67 5.37 19.78
C GLY A 621 -27.08 4.79 19.68
N GLY A 622 -28.10 5.61 19.44
CA GLY A 622 -29.51 5.19 19.40
C GLY A 622 -29.94 4.58 18.07
N MET A 623 -31.15 4.03 18.07
CA MET A 623 -31.84 3.61 16.85
C MET A 623 -32.37 4.83 16.10
N THR A 624 -32.32 4.81 14.78
CA THR A 624 -32.82 5.89 13.93
C THR A 624 -34.11 5.49 13.21
N PRO A 625 -34.84 6.46 12.61
CA PRO A 625 -36.02 6.17 11.79
C PRO A 625 -35.77 5.23 10.61
N SER A 626 -34.53 5.04 10.15
CA SER A 626 -34.20 4.05 9.12
C SER A 626 -34.20 2.60 9.63
N GLY A 627 -34.49 2.37 10.91
CA GLY A 627 -34.40 1.04 11.54
C GLY A 627 -32.97 0.54 11.78
N MET A 628 -31.97 1.41 11.63
CA MET A 628 -30.55 1.11 11.82
C MET A 628 -29.90 2.11 12.80
N THR A 629 -28.87 1.68 13.52
CA THR A 629 -27.99 2.59 14.28
C THR A 629 -26.96 3.25 13.35
N PHE A 630 -26.24 4.29 13.80
CA PHE A 630 -25.11 4.84 13.04
C PHE A 630 -24.10 3.76 12.65
N SER A 631 -23.73 2.86 13.58
CA SER A 631 -22.75 1.81 13.32
C SER A 631 -23.21 0.83 12.24
N THR A 632 -24.50 0.52 12.21
CA THR A 632 -25.08 -0.35 11.18
C THR A 632 -25.10 0.36 9.83
N LEU A 633 -25.55 1.62 9.78
CA LEU A 633 -25.53 2.44 8.57
C LEU A 633 -24.10 2.59 8.01
N ALA A 634 -23.12 2.86 8.87
CA ALA A 634 -21.72 3.02 8.48
C ALA A 634 -21.16 1.75 7.81
N GLY A 635 -21.50 0.57 8.34
CA GLY A 635 -21.13 -0.71 7.76
C GLY A 635 -21.81 -0.98 6.41
N THR A 636 -23.00 -0.42 6.19
CA THR A 636 -23.74 -0.56 4.93
C THR A 636 -23.21 0.35 3.81
N ILE A 637 -22.79 1.57 4.14
CA ILE A 637 -22.44 2.59 3.13
C ILE A 637 -20.93 2.74 2.90
N GLY A 638 -20.11 2.27 3.84
CA GLY A 638 -18.66 2.35 3.76
C GLY A 638 -18.06 1.41 2.70
N GLY A 639 -16.75 1.51 2.51
CA GLY A 639 -15.98 0.62 1.63
C GLY A 639 -15.92 1.04 0.16
N GLY A 640 -16.50 2.19 -0.20
CA GLY A 640 -16.39 2.75 -1.56
C GLY A 640 -17.44 2.24 -2.55
N ALA A 641 -18.60 1.80 -2.08
CA ALA A 641 -19.76 1.45 -2.91
C ALA A 641 -20.67 2.66 -3.17
N GLN A 642 -21.40 2.67 -4.30
CA GLN A 642 -22.47 3.63 -4.56
C GLN A 642 -23.79 3.11 -4.03
N MET A 643 -24.39 3.84 -3.10
CA MET A 643 -25.61 3.42 -2.40
C MET A 643 -26.71 4.48 -2.53
N PRO A 644 -27.52 4.46 -3.61
CA PRO A 644 -28.62 5.40 -3.77
C PRO A 644 -29.52 5.50 -2.54
N GLY A 645 -29.78 6.72 -2.09
CA GLY A 645 -30.55 7.01 -0.87
C GLY A 645 -29.73 7.06 0.42
N PHE A 646 -28.42 6.77 0.37
CA PHE A 646 -27.52 6.85 1.52
C PHE A 646 -26.20 7.55 1.16
N MET A 647 -25.67 8.35 2.07
CA MET A 647 -24.37 9.02 1.88
C MET A 647 -23.74 9.38 3.22
N GLY A 648 -22.41 9.27 3.32
CA GLY A 648 -21.62 9.77 4.45
C GLY A 648 -21.41 11.28 4.41
#